data_AF-A0A1L9UIS2-F1
#
_entry.id   AF-A0A1L9UIS2-F1
#
_cell.length_a   1.000
_cell.length_b   1.000
_cell.length_c   1.000
_cell.angle_alpha   90.00
_cell.angle_beta   90.00
_cell.angle_gamma   90.00
#
_symmetry.space_group_name_H-M   'P 1'
#
loop_
_entity.id
_entity.type
_entity.pdbx_description
1 polymer ?
#
loop_
_entity_poly.entity_id
_entity_poly.type
_entity_poly.pdbx_seq_one_letter_code
_entity_poly.pdbx_strand_id
1 'polypeptide(L)'
;MAQSTDHLVDQIAQLNAARNLVLGDAAFYPQIVNGVLPLIGASTRLELRQWGSEFLAETFASPALASTQKEQLAPNVLQTLREILELPEGDPLVLKHIVQNAASLYPLVFRHIINHPAEATAWENMTAIKQDILRRWDSFPFPVKICCIKFVQRVVHVQTHGPIADPRRPDQNETSLAIVPRNHAILSLPNLEAEASGLLDRLLSVFQEESSDPLLVNATLNCLAVLIRTRQSVGNKIINAIMNFYPARQVRAPITPSVRVGVKSMERTARAVMINILKRNPNHPLAGKMQQYIDRLMQSRIEVADEASRKRGLPSEPTDGLDNTKRAKLDAEAPALIKIPPLPPGPTSYSQLFTLTEDRELSNFDVKQLPTDIVLKIVVPLLGRVDQSMMSQSIEAVRMRYQTIQKQQAAQPPAVTAEAEDDDDYEPEYQPMDIHEPAAEQAEAISAEVADLQPDLVSLGPFVLPQPPPLTEDEAADIGRSAVGRVFGMLTSTGVAPNPAKGKSQQQLGFARLAGSTFDRDAWVTLLTRLATRAPAGLESVGGKVEKGKVPISDSIRETLYRYILEDFRGRVNIGIMWLNEEWYNDRMQMEFTAQQRNEEDEEVTVPLHYDHWVLRLLDGFLPYLDSRDTKIFIRFLSEIPEVTIPITKRVASLAKDPERVNLCIQSLLYLIMFRPPAREMCLNALEDVYDTYEESRPLAGKLLAKWRPKNTDEPQQQQQQQEGQQTPTQPPQSQPQQHAILASRPIASSESNTPLTNGTEESNPTPPPPPQQQPQPDATPATT
;
A
#
# COMPACT_ATOMS: atom_id res chain seq x y z
N MET A 1 -18.50 13.93 -48.29
CA MET A 1 -18.96 12.64 -48.87
C MET A 1 -18.60 11.55 -47.89
N ALA A 2 -19.51 10.64 -47.58
CA ALA A 2 -19.19 9.48 -46.74
C ALA A 2 -18.66 8.34 -47.63
N GLN A 3 -17.35 8.10 -47.58
CA GLN A 3 -16.81 6.78 -47.97
C GLN A 3 -17.26 5.76 -46.92
N SER A 4 -17.61 4.54 -47.35
CA SER A 4 -18.14 3.51 -46.47
C SER A 4 -17.22 3.18 -45.29
N THR A 5 -17.82 2.67 -44.22
CA THR A 5 -17.13 2.19 -43.01
C THR A 5 -16.26 0.98 -43.30
N ASP A 6 -16.78 0.04 -44.08
CA ASP A 6 -16.19 -1.29 -44.31
C ASP A 6 -14.81 -1.17 -44.97
N HIS A 7 -14.66 -0.26 -45.95
CA HIS A 7 -13.40 0.02 -46.62
C HIS A 7 -12.30 0.53 -45.66
N LEU A 8 -12.65 1.15 -44.53
CA LEU A 8 -11.68 1.53 -43.50
C LEU A 8 -11.29 0.34 -42.62
N VAL A 9 -12.23 -0.57 -42.33
CA VAL A 9 -11.94 -1.82 -41.60
C VAL A 9 -10.99 -2.68 -42.43
N ASP A 10 -11.25 -2.85 -43.73
CA ASP A 10 -10.38 -3.58 -44.66
C ASP A 10 -8.98 -2.94 -44.76
N GLN A 11 -8.90 -1.61 -44.85
CA GLN A 11 -7.61 -0.91 -44.87
C GLN A 11 -6.82 -1.11 -43.57
N ILE A 12 -7.47 -1.02 -42.41
CA ILE A 12 -6.81 -1.24 -41.12
C ILE A 12 -6.40 -2.72 -40.96
N ALA A 13 -7.19 -3.67 -41.45
CA ALA A 13 -6.83 -5.09 -41.48
C ALA A 13 -5.57 -5.35 -42.36
N GLN A 14 -5.51 -4.76 -43.56
CA GLN A 14 -4.33 -4.84 -44.44
C GLN A 14 -3.08 -4.20 -43.80
N LEU A 15 -3.23 -3.05 -43.15
CA LEU A 15 -2.15 -2.38 -42.43
C LEU A 15 -1.66 -3.23 -41.24
N ASN A 16 -2.57 -3.82 -40.46
CA ASN A 16 -2.22 -4.75 -39.38
C ASN A 16 -1.50 -6.00 -39.89
N ALA A 17 -1.88 -6.57 -41.04
CA ALA A 17 -1.15 -7.67 -41.66
C ALA A 17 0.29 -7.25 -42.05
N ALA A 18 0.48 -6.04 -42.57
CA ALA A 18 1.80 -5.48 -42.88
C ALA A 18 2.66 -5.28 -41.60
N ARG A 19 2.06 -4.81 -40.49
CA ARG A 19 2.74 -4.71 -39.18
C ARG A 19 3.16 -6.09 -38.67
N ASN A 20 2.31 -7.10 -38.77
CA ASN A 20 2.62 -8.47 -38.35
C ASN A 20 3.77 -9.08 -39.17
N LEU A 21 3.80 -8.87 -40.48
CA LEU A 21 4.92 -9.32 -41.34
C LEU A 21 6.27 -8.70 -40.90
N VAL A 22 6.25 -7.41 -40.55
CA VAL A 22 7.41 -6.63 -40.11
C VAL A 22 7.86 -6.94 -38.68
N LEU A 23 6.95 -7.44 -37.84
CA LEU A 23 7.28 -8.02 -36.53
C LEU A 23 7.89 -9.44 -36.66
N GLY A 24 7.52 -10.17 -37.71
CA GLY A 24 8.11 -11.48 -38.06
C GLY A 24 9.52 -11.38 -38.65
N ASP A 25 9.74 -10.47 -39.61
CA ASP A 25 11.06 -10.22 -40.20
C ASP A 25 11.31 -8.70 -40.39
N ALA A 26 12.38 -8.23 -39.72
CA ALA A 26 12.81 -6.84 -39.77
C ALA A 26 13.39 -6.41 -41.15
N ALA A 27 13.64 -7.34 -42.07
CA ALA A 27 14.04 -7.00 -43.44
C ALA A 27 12.95 -6.19 -44.19
N PHE A 28 11.67 -6.33 -43.82
CA PHE A 28 10.56 -5.66 -44.52
C PHE A 28 10.28 -4.21 -44.06
N TYR A 29 10.82 -3.75 -42.92
CA TYR A 29 10.61 -2.36 -42.43
C TYR A 29 10.83 -1.30 -43.52
N PRO A 30 11.93 -1.32 -44.32
CA PRO A 30 12.18 -0.26 -45.31
C PRO A 30 11.15 -0.24 -46.45
N GLN A 31 10.64 -1.39 -46.87
CA GLN A 31 9.62 -1.46 -47.91
C GLN A 31 8.26 -0.98 -47.38
N ILE A 32 7.86 -1.46 -46.21
CA ILE A 32 6.53 -1.18 -45.65
C ILE A 32 6.42 0.25 -45.11
N VAL A 33 7.47 0.82 -44.50
CA VAL A 33 7.48 2.26 -44.11
C VAL A 33 7.24 3.16 -45.33
N ASN A 34 7.96 2.94 -46.43
CA ASN A 34 7.80 3.75 -47.64
C ASN A 34 6.44 3.52 -48.35
N GLY A 35 5.88 2.31 -48.28
CA GLY A 35 4.54 2.01 -48.79
C GLY A 35 3.40 2.58 -47.93
N VAL A 36 3.60 2.70 -46.62
CA VAL A 36 2.62 3.22 -45.66
C VAL A 36 2.56 4.75 -45.66
N LEU A 37 3.69 5.45 -45.85
CA LEU A 37 3.75 6.92 -45.75
C LEU A 37 2.65 7.68 -46.54
N PRO A 38 2.31 7.33 -47.80
CA PRO A 38 1.22 7.98 -48.55
C PRO A 38 -0.19 7.77 -47.96
N LEU A 39 -0.39 6.70 -47.16
CA LEU A 39 -1.70 6.31 -46.60
C LEU A 39 -2.00 7.01 -45.26
N ILE A 40 -0.98 7.61 -44.62
CA ILE A 40 -1.05 8.14 -43.25
C ILE A 40 -0.82 9.67 -43.18
N GLY A 41 -0.93 10.36 -44.32
CA GLY A 41 -0.73 11.80 -44.43
C GLY A 41 -1.74 12.66 -43.66
N ALA A 42 -1.45 13.96 -43.55
CA ALA A 42 -2.26 14.89 -42.75
C ALA A 42 -3.73 15.04 -43.20
N SER A 43 -4.03 14.73 -44.46
CA SER A 43 -5.39 14.76 -45.03
C SER A 43 -6.20 13.48 -44.83
N THR A 44 -5.66 12.43 -44.19
CA THR A 44 -6.35 11.14 -44.03
C THR A 44 -7.18 11.05 -42.75
N ARG A 45 -8.04 10.02 -42.67
CA ARG A 45 -8.94 9.79 -41.53
C ARG A 45 -8.18 9.60 -40.21
N LEU A 46 -8.82 9.90 -39.09
CA LEU A 46 -8.16 9.95 -37.77
C LEU A 46 -7.56 8.60 -37.38
N GLU A 47 -8.27 7.51 -37.67
CA GLU A 47 -7.90 6.13 -37.35
C GLU A 47 -6.61 5.73 -38.10
N LEU A 48 -6.49 6.14 -39.37
CA LEU A 48 -5.29 5.92 -40.19
C LEU A 48 -4.10 6.76 -39.69
N ARG A 49 -4.35 8.00 -39.22
CA ARG A 49 -3.32 8.84 -38.59
C ARG A 49 -2.88 8.30 -37.22
N GLN A 50 -3.80 7.75 -36.43
CA GLN A 50 -3.49 7.08 -35.16
C GLN A 50 -2.65 5.83 -35.40
N TRP A 51 -3.10 4.93 -36.28
CA TRP A 51 -2.37 3.72 -36.67
C TRP A 51 -0.98 4.04 -37.24
N GLY A 52 -0.90 4.98 -38.19
CA GLY A 52 0.34 5.37 -38.83
C GLY A 52 1.36 5.99 -37.88
N SER A 53 0.92 6.89 -37.00
CA SER A 53 1.80 7.49 -36.00
C SER A 53 2.29 6.47 -34.96
N GLU A 54 1.46 5.49 -34.58
CA GLU A 54 1.86 4.37 -33.72
C GLU A 54 2.90 3.47 -34.40
N PHE A 55 2.60 2.98 -35.61
CA PHE A 55 3.48 2.10 -36.37
C PHE A 55 4.86 2.72 -36.63
N LEU A 56 4.92 4.02 -36.95
CA LEU A 56 6.18 4.73 -37.09
C LEU A 56 6.92 4.88 -35.74
N ALA A 57 6.22 5.22 -34.65
CA ALA A 57 6.82 5.33 -33.33
C ALA A 57 7.41 3.99 -32.84
N GLU A 58 6.71 2.88 -33.09
CA GLU A 58 7.20 1.52 -32.86
C GLU A 58 8.41 1.20 -33.74
N THR A 59 8.34 1.47 -35.05
CA THR A 59 9.43 1.22 -36.01
C THR A 59 10.76 1.84 -35.58
N PHE A 60 10.76 3.13 -35.22
CA PHE A 60 12.01 3.79 -34.80
C PHE A 60 12.42 3.43 -33.36
N ALA A 61 11.52 2.93 -32.52
CA ALA A 61 11.85 2.39 -31.20
C ALA A 61 12.38 0.94 -31.24
N SER A 62 11.92 0.10 -32.18
CA SER A 62 12.14 -1.35 -32.24
C SER A 62 13.62 -1.74 -32.25
N PRO A 63 14.12 -2.61 -31.35
CA PRO A 63 15.53 -2.99 -31.30
C PRO A 63 15.95 -3.94 -32.44
N ALA A 64 15.00 -4.54 -33.17
CA ALA A 64 15.27 -5.48 -34.25
C ALA A 64 15.79 -4.80 -35.54
N LEU A 65 15.35 -3.57 -35.81
CA LEU A 65 15.76 -2.81 -37.00
C LEU A 65 17.11 -2.11 -36.77
N ALA A 66 18.09 -2.39 -37.65
CA ALA A 66 19.46 -1.90 -37.48
C ALA A 66 19.56 -0.37 -37.56
N SER A 67 20.44 0.24 -36.75
CA SER A 67 20.56 1.70 -36.65
C SER A 67 20.86 2.38 -38.00
N THR A 68 21.62 1.74 -38.89
CA THR A 68 21.94 2.27 -40.23
C THR A 68 20.70 2.33 -41.13
N GLN A 69 19.82 1.32 -41.08
CA GLN A 69 18.55 1.33 -41.81
C GLN A 69 17.60 2.39 -41.25
N LYS A 70 17.61 2.60 -39.93
CA LYS A 70 16.88 3.73 -39.30
C LYS A 70 17.42 5.09 -39.70
N GLU A 71 18.73 5.25 -39.83
CA GLU A 71 19.37 6.49 -40.29
C GLU A 71 18.94 6.81 -41.74
N GLN A 72 18.90 5.81 -42.62
CA GLN A 72 18.41 5.92 -44.00
C GLN A 72 16.90 6.21 -44.13
N LEU A 73 16.06 5.64 -43.25
CA LEU A 73 14.60 5.84 -43.28
C LEU A 73 14.14 7.13 -42.60
N ALA A 74 14.96 7.72 -41.72
CA ALA A 74 14.56 8.87 -40.92
C ALA A 74 14.12 10.09 -41.76
N PRO A 75 14.82 10.51 -42.84
CA PRO A 75 14.44 11.70 -43.63
C PRO A 75 13.04 11.60 -44.26
N ASN A 76 12.71 10.45 -44.85
CA ASN A 76 11.46 10.22 -45.59
C ASN A 76 10.21 10.45 -44.73
N VAL A 77 10.32 10.18 -43.42
CA VAL A 77 9.20 10.20 -42.47
C VAL A 77 8.96 11.61 -41.90
N LEU A 78 9.95 12.51 -41.95
CA LEU A 78 9.86 13.82 -41.28
C LEU A 78 8.77 14.72 -41.85
N GLN A 79 8.61 14.73 -43.18
CA GLN A 79 7.62 15.57 -43.85
C GLN A 79 6.20 15.23 -43.38
N THR A 80 5.85 13.94 -43.41
CA THR A 80 4.54 13.43 -42.97
C THR A 80 4.28 13.71 -41.48
N LEU A 81 5.27 13.49 -40.59
CA LEU A 81 5.12 13.81 -39.17
C LEU A 81 4.91 15.32 -38.93
N ARG A 82 5.61 16.17 -39.68
CA ARG A 82 5.48 17.62 -39.60
C ARG A 82 4.09 18.08 -40.04
N GLU A 83 3.61 17.60 -41.17
CA GLU A 83 2.28 17.95 -41.70
C GLU A 83 1.16 17.55 -40.73
N ILE A 84 1.24 16.36 -40.11
CA ILE A 84 0.24 15.92 -39.11
C ILE A 84 0.36 16.77 -37.82
N LEU A 85 1.57 17.16 -37.42
CA LEU A 85 1.78 17.99 -36.24
C LEU A 85 1.23 19.41 -36.43
N GLU A 86 1.38 20.01 -37.61
CA GLU A 86 0.91 21.36 -37.94
C GLU A 86 -0.62 21.47 -38.06
N LEU A 87 -1.38 20.36 -37.99
CA LEU A 87 -2.85 20.36 -37.99
C LEU A 87 -3.47 21.06 -36.76
N PRO A 88 -4.61 21.76 -36.94
CA PRO A 88 -5.36 22.36 -35.82
C PRO A 88 -6.07 21.31 -34.96
N GLU A 89 -6.52 20.21 -35.56
CA GLU A 89 -7.19 19.08 -34.89
C GLU A 89 -6.16 18.11 -34.29
N GLY A 90 -5.61 18.49 -33.13
CA GLY A 90 -4.59 17.71 -32.43
C GLY A 90 -5.17 16.64 -31.49
N ASP A 91 -5.45 15.45 -32.01
CA ASP A 91 -5.77 14.27 -31.18
C ASP A 91 -4.63 13.95 -30.19
N PRO A 92 -4.91 13.80 -28.88
CA PRO A 92 -3.91 13.43 -27.87
C PRO A 92 -3.12 12.14 -28.17
N LEU A 93 -3.71 11.14 -28.83
CA LEU A 93 -3.03 9.87 -29.13
C LEU A 93 -2.02 10.04 -30.28
N VAL A 94 -2.45 10.64 -31.40
CA VAL A 94 -1.55 11.03 -32.52
C VAL A 94 -0.41 11.92 -32.01
N LEU A 95 -0.71 12.98 -31.24
CA LEU A 95 0.31 13.89 -30.71
C LEU A 95 1.34 13.17 -29.81
N LYS A 96 0.88 12.26 -28.94
CA LYS A 96 1.74 11.43 -28.10
C LYS A 96 2.70 10.60 -28.97
N HIS A 97 2.19 9.93 -30.00
CA HIS A 97 2.99 9.07 -30.87
C HIS A 97 3.99 9.88 -31.72
N ILE A 98 3.61 11.04 -32.25
CA ILE A 98 4.52 11.96 -32.97
C ILE A 98 5.68 12.41 -32.06
N VAL A 99 5.40 12.83 -30.82
CA VAL A 99 6.46 13.27 -29.88
C VAL A 99 7.37 12.11 -29.46
N GLN A 100 6.83 10.90 -29.28
CA GLN A 100 7.62 9.69 -29.03
C GLN A 100 8.53 9.36 -30.22
N ASN A 101 8.01 9.45 -31.45
CA ASN A 101 8.78 9.20 -32.66
C ASN A 101 9.89 10.25 -32.86
N ALA A 102 9.58 11.53 -32.66
CA ALA A 102 10.57 12.61 -32.70
C ALA A 102 11.74 12.39 -31.72
N ALA A 103 11.50 11.78 -30.55
CA ALA A 103 12.55 11.44 -29.57
C ALA A 103 13.48 10.30 -30.03
N SER A 104 13.00 9.43 -30.94
CA SER A 104 13.78 8.39 -31.60
C SER A 104 14.48 8.90 -32.87
N LEU A 105 13.83 9.78 -33.62
CA LEU A 105 14.32 10.34 -34.89
C LEU A 105 15.39 11.43 -34.70
N TYR A 106 15.28 12.32 -33.72
CA TYR A 106 16.21 13.44 -33.53
C TYR A 106 17.70 13.01 -33.52
N PRO A 107 18.11 11.94 -32.79
CA PRO A 107 19.49 11.43 -32.82
C PRO A 107 19.90 10.72 -34.12
N LEU A 108 18.94 10.23 -34.92
CA LEU A 108 19.21 9.61 -36.21
C LEU A 108 19.45 10.69 -37.27
N VAL A 109 18.53 11.66 -37.38
CA VAL A 109 18.65 12.80 -38.29
C VAL A 109 19.90 13.64 -37.98
N PHE A 110 20.22 13.86 -36.69
CA PHE A 110 21.45 14.56 -36.31
C PHE A 110 22.72 13.83 -36.78
N ARG A 111 22.72 12.48 -36.78
CA ARG A 111 23.84 11.69 -37.30
C ARG A 111 23.91 11.72 -38.83
N HIS A 112 22.76 11.53 -39.49
CA HIS A 112 22.65 11.60 -40.94
C HIS A 112 23.14 12.93 -41.51
N ILE A 113 22.79 14.05 -40.87
CA ILE A 113 23.18 15.40 -41.30
C ILE A 113 24.69 15.68 -41.14
N ILE A 114 25.36 15.05 -40.17
CA ILE A 114 26.84 15.12 -40.04
C ILE A 114 27.51 14.39 -41.22
N ASN A 115 26.92 13.29 -41.68
CA ASN A 115 27.42 12.47 -42.79
C ASN A 115 27.05 13.07 -44.17
N HIS A 116 25.87 13.67 -44.28
CA HIS A 116 25.26 14.14 -45.52
C HIS A 116 24.80 15.61 -45.42
N PRO A 117 25.74 16.58 -45.28
CA PRO A 117 25.42 18.00 -45.10
C PRO A 117 24.80 18.70 -46.33
N ALA A 118 24.47 17.94 -47.39
CA ALA A 118 23.68 18.44 -48.53
C ALA A 118 22.16 18.36 -48.27
N GLU A 119 21.69 17.48 -47.39
CA GLU A 119 20.27 17.21 -47.16
C GLU A 119 19.65 18.16 -46.11
N ALA A 120 19.85 19.47 -46.29
CA ALA A 120 19.44 20.50 -45.33
C ALA A 120 17.96 20.44 -44.94
N THR A 121 17.08 20.07 -45.87
CA THR A 121 15.63 19.96 -45.68
C THR A 121 15.23 18.98 -44.56
N ALA A 122 16.00 17.91 -44.34
CA ALA A 122 15.76 16.97 -43.24
C ALA A 122 16.08 17.60 -41.87
N TRP A 123 17.12 18.44 -41.80
CA TRP A 123 17.43 19.21 -40.59
C TRP A 123 16.42 20.32 -40.33
N GLU A 124 15.96 21.00 -41.38
CA GLU A 124 14.92 22.04 -41.31
C GLU A 124 13.59 21.46 -40.78
N ASN A 125 13.12 20.35 -41.34
CA ASN A 125 11.90 19.67 -40.88
C ASN A 125 12.03 19.16 -39.43
N MET A 126 13.17 18.57 -39.06
CA MET A 126 13.42 18.17 -37.66
C MET A 126 13.45 19.38 -36.72
N THR A 127 13.97 20.52 -37.17
CA THR A 127 14.01 21.76 -36.39
C THR A 127 12.61 22.38 -36.24
N ALA A 128 11.78 22.35 -37.29
CA ALA A 128 10.39 22.79 -37.23
C ALA A 128 9.57 21.93 -36.24
N ILE A 129 9.66 20.60 -36.34
CA ILE A 129 9.02 19.65 -35.40
C ILE A 129 9.46 19.96 -33.95
N LYS A 130 10.78 20.12 -33.72
CA LYS A 130 11.32 20.48 -32.40
C LYS A 130 10.74 21.79 -31.87
N GLN A 131 10.72 22.84 -32.70
CA GLN A 131 10.22 24.15 -32.30
C GLN A 131 8.73 24.12 -31.95
N ASP A 132 7.89 23.42 -32.72
CA ASP A 132 6.46 23.37 -32.43
C ASP A 132 6.12 22.53 -31.18
N ILE A 133 6.80 21.39 -30.97
CA ILE A 133 6.68 20.61 -29.74
C ILE A 133 7.06 21.49 -28.52
N LEU A 134 8.16 22.24 -28.60
CA LEU A 134 8.61 23.12 -27.51
C LEU A 134 7.68 24.32 -27.27
N ARG A 135 7.05 24.85 -28.33
CA ARG A 135 6.05 25.93 -28.30
C ARG A 135 4.74 25.49 -27.64
N ARG A 136 4.29 24.25 -27.92
CA ARG A 136 3.01 23.70 -27.46
C ARG A 136 3.10 22.91 -26.15
N TRP A 137 4.30 22.60 -25.66
CA TRP A 137 4.54 21.76 -24.47
C TRP A 137 3.63 22.09 -23.28
N ASP A 138 3.49 23.37 -22.91
CA ASP A 138 2.66 23.76 -21.75
C ASP A 138 1.14 23.65 -22.01
N SER A 139 0.73 23.73 -23.27
CA SER A 139 -0.67 23.55 -23.70
C SER A 139 -1.09 22.09 -23.86
N PHE A 140 -0.15 21.17 -24.01
CA PHE A 140 -0.46 19.77 -24.30
C PHE A 140 -1.15 19.03 -23.14
N PRO A 141 -1.95 17.99 -23.43
CA PRO A 141 -2.55 17.12 -22.43
C PRO A 141 -1.48 16.27 -21.72
N PHE A 142 -1.85 15.73 -20.56
CA PHE A 142 -0.90 15.11 -19.63
C PHE A 142 -0.03 13.97 -20.21
N PRO A 143 -0.55 13.01 -20.99
CA PRO A 143 0.27 11.94 -21.57
C PRO A 143 1.32 12.46 -22.57
N VAL A 144 0.99 13.52 -23.31
CA VAL A 144 1.87 14.15 -24.29
C VAL A 144 2.98 14.95 -23.58
N LYS A 145 2.68 15.59 -22.43
CA LYS A 145 3.69 16.28 -21.59
C LYS A 145 4.79 15.36 -21.09
N ILE A 146 4.45 14.12 -20.70
CA ILE A 146 5.46 13.08 -20.35
C ILE A 146 6.34 12.75 -21.56
N CYS A 147 5.74 12.63 -22.75
CA CYS A 147 6.50 12.38 -23.98
C CYS A 147 7.41 13.56 -24.34
N CYS A 148 6.98 14.81 -24.09
CA CYS A 148 7.79 16.02 -24.27
C CYS A 148 9.02 16.02 -23.35
N ILE A 149 8.87 15.65 -22.08
CA ILE A 149 10.01 15.48 -21.14
C ILE A 149 11.03 14.48 -21.72
N LYS A 150 10.56 13.37 -22.31
CA LYS A 150 11.44 12.36 -22.93
C LYS A 150 12.09 12.85 -24.23
N PHE A 151 11.37 13.60 -25.07
CA PHE A 151 11.89 14.25 -26.26
C PHE A 151 13.02 15.23 -25.91
N VAL A 152 12.77 16.15 -24.99
CA VAL A 152 13.76 17.15 -24.55
C VAL A 152 14.96 16.49 -23.88
N GLN A 153 14.76 15.40 -23.11
CA GLN A 153 15.86 14.58 -22.61
C GLN A 153 16.77 14.08 -23.75
N ARG A 154 16.21 13.62 -24.88
CA ARG A 154 16.98 13.14 -26.04
C ARG A 154 17.65 14.28 -26.82
N VAL A 155 16.97 15.42 -26.96
CA VAL A 155 17.55 16.63 -27.57
C VAL A 155 18.78 17.11 -26.79
N VAL A 156 18.65 17.32 -25.46
CA VAL A 156 19.77 17.70 -24.57
C VAL A 156 20.89 16.65 -24.60
N HIS A 157 20.57 15.36 -24.68
CA HIS A 157 21.55 14.27 -24.73
C HIS A 157 22.43 14.33 -26.00
N VAL A 158 21.87 14.73 -27.14
CA VAL A 158 22.61 14.87 -28.41
C VAL A 158 23.33 16.22 -28.46
N GLN A 159 22.67 17.30 -28.04
CA GLN A 159 23.23 18.66 -28.01
C GLN A 159 24.18 18.92 -26.82
N THR A 160 24.74 17.88 -26.21
CA THR A 160 25.79 18.01 -25.19
C THR A 160 26.96 17.09 -25.53
N HIS A 161 28.18 17.56 -25.24
CA HIS A 161 29.42 16.82 -25.42
C HIS A 161 29.37 15.47 -24.70
N GLY A 162 29.40 14.38 -25.46
CA GLY A 162 29.47 13.01 -24.96
C GLY A 162 30.90 12.50 -24.75
N PRO A 163 31.08 11.36 -24.08
CA PRO A 163 32.35 10.67 -24.06
C PRO A 163 32.67 10.14 -25.46
N ILE A 164 33.86 10.45 -25.96
CA ILE A 164 34.39 9.88 -27.20
C ILE A 164 34.92 8.47 -26.87
N ALA A 165 34.61 7.48 -27.72
CA ALA A 165 35.13 6.13 -27.60
C ALA A 165 36.62 6.04 -27.99
N ASP A 166 37.23 4.84 -27.98
CA ASP A 166 38.58 4.66 -28.54
C ASP A 166 38.60 5.16 -30.00
N PRO A 167 39.48 6.10 -30.39
CA PRO A 167 39.60 6.59 -31.76
C PRO A 167 39.76 5.52 -32.84
N ARG A 168 40.13 4.28 -32.47
CA ARG A 168 40.19 3.11 -33.35
C ARG A 168 38.82 2.51 -33.72
N ARG A 169 37.71 2.92 -33.10
CA ARG A 169 36.35 2.42 -33.36
C ARG A 169 35.32 3.55 -33.44
N PRO A 170 35.42 4.47 -34.42
CA PRO A 170 34.57 5.65 -34.50
C PRO A 170 33.08 5.33 -34.71
N ASP A 171 32.78 4.20 -35.33
CA ASP A 171 31.45 3.60 -35.49
C ASP A 171 30.74 3.33 -34.16
N GLN A 172 31.47 3.15 -33.05
CA GLN A 172 30.90 2.99 -31.70
C GLN A 172 30.64 4.33 -30.97
N ASN A 173 30.95 5.49 -31.59
CA ASN A 173 30.68 6.80 -30.97
C ASN A 173 29.16 7.10 -30.90
N GLU A 174 28.70 7.43 -29.70
CA GLU A 174 27.34 7.88 -29.43
C GLU A 174 27.07 9.28 -30.02
N THR A 175 25.98 9.41 -30.80
CA THR A 175 25.59 10.68 -31.43
C THR A 175 25.52 11.83 -30.42
N SER A 176 26.45 12.78 -30.56
CA SER A 176 26.64 13.91 -29.68
C SER A 176 27.43 15.02 -30.38
N LEU A 177 27.47 16.22 -29.80
CA LEU A 177 28.29 17.33 -30.31
C LEU A 177 29.77 16.97 -30.53
N ALA A 178 30.30 15.99 -29.78
CA ALA A 178 31.69 15.56 -29.89
C ALA A 178 32.05 14.87 -31.23
N ILE A 179 31.04 14.49 -32.04
CA ILE A 179 31.24 13.95 -33.40
C ILE A 179 31.21 15.07 -34.46
N VAL A 180 30.61 16.24 -34.16
CA VAL A 180 30.34 17.29 -35.15
C VAL A 180 31.64 17.99 -35.57
N PRO A 181 31.97 18.07 -36.87
CA PRO A 181 33.09 18.86 -37.35
C PRO A 181 32.93 20.34 -37.00
N ARG A 182 34.01 21.00 -36.54
CA ARG A 182 33.98 22.42 -36.11
C ARG A 182 33.51 23.39 -37.20
N ASN A 183 33.66 23.02 -38.48
CA ASN A 183 33.30 23.83 -39.64
C ASN A 183 32.09 23.21 -40.38
N HIS A 184 31.06 22.76 -39.65
CA HIS A 184 29.86 22.19 -40.26
C HIS A 184 28.95 23.27 -40.87
N ALA A 185 28.54 23.12 -42.13
CA ALA A 185 27.80 24.15 -42.86
C ALA A 185 26.41 24.47 -42.27
N ILE A 186 25.76 23.49 -41.63
CA ILE A 186 24.37 23.58 -41.13
C ILE A 186 24.30 23.65 -39.59
N LEU A 187 25.31 23.15 -38.87
CA LEU A 187 25.23 22.91 -37.43
C LEU A 187 26.12 23.88 -36.66
N SER A 188 25.54 24.97 -36.17
CA SER A 188 26.23 25.92 -35.28
C SER A 188 26.32 25.36 -33.85
N LEU A 189 27.50 24.84 -33.47
CA LEU A 189 27.74 24.28 -32.13
C LEU A 189 27.33 25.24 -30.98
N PRO A 190 27.72 26.54 -30.98
CA PRO A 190 27.35 27.45 -29.90
C PRO A 190 25.83 27.61 -29.71
N ASN A 191 25.07 27.62 -30.81
CA ASN A 191 23.61 27.74 -30.75
C ASN A 191 22.98 26.47 -30.16
N LEU A 192 23.50 25.30 -30.52
CA LEU A 192 23.03 23.99 -30.02
C LEU A 192 23.37 23.83 -28.52
N GLU A 193 24.53 24.30 -28.07
CA GLU A 193 24.93 24.28 -26.65
C GLU A 193 24.10 25.24 -25.79
N ALA A 194 23.79 26.43 -26.30
CA ALA A 194 22.89 27.39 -25.64
C ALA A 194 21.46 26.84 -25.55
N GLU A 195 20.94 26.25 -26.63
CA GLU A 195 19.64 25.59 -26.65
C GLU A 195 19.58 24.43 -25.64
N ALA A 196 20.57 23.53 -25.65
CA ALA A 196 20.65 22.42 -24.69
C ALA A 196 20.67 22.88 -23.23
N SER A 197 21.34 24.00 -22.96
CA SER A 197 21.44 24.58 -21.62
C SER A 197 20.09 25.10 -21.13
N GLY A 198 19.38 25.87 -21.97
CA GLY A 198 18.03 26.37 -21.66
C GLY A 198 16.98 25.27 -21.57
N LEU A 199 17.06 24.26 -22.44
CA LEU A 199 16.21 23.07 -22.41
C LEU A 199 16.44 22.22 -21.15
N LEU A 200 17.68 22.13 -20.67
CA LEU A 200 17.97 21.48 -19.40
C LEU A 200 17.38 22.27 -18.22
N ASP A 201 17.49 23.59 -18.21
CA ASP A 201 16.89 24.39 -17.13
C ASP A 201 15.36 24.32 -17.12
N ARG A 202 14.71 24.26 -18.30
CA ARG A 202 13.27 23.96 -18.41
C ARG A 202 12.90 22.56 -17.91
N LEU A 203 13.77 21.56 -18.05
CA LEU A 203 13.56 20.25 -17.41
C LEU A 203 13.71 20.29 -15.89
N LEU A 204 14.54 21.19 -15.36
CA LEU A 204 14.82 21.30 -13.91
C LEU A 204 13.84 22.21 -13.15
N SER A 205 13.04 23.05 -13.83
CA SER A 205 12.01 23.90 -13.19
C SER A 205 10.98 23.09 -12.40
N VAL A 206 10.67 21.88 -12.87
CA VAL A 206 9.73 20.91 -12.27
C VAL A 206 10.07 20.56 -10.80
N PHE A 207 11.31 20.79 -10.35
CA PHE A 207 11.75 20.62 -8.95
C PHE A 207 11.64 21.89 -8.09
N GLN A 208 11.43 23.05 -8.70
CA GLN A 208 11.29 24.36 -8.06
C GLN A 208 9.81 24.77 -7.93
N GLU A 209 8.98 24.30 -8.85
CA GLU A 209 7.52 24.47 -8.84
C GLU A 209 6.86 23.80 -7.61
N GLU A 210 6.10 24.57 -6.83
CA GLU A 210 5.47 24.11 -5.58
C GLU A 210 4.30 23.14 -5.79
N SER A 211 3.78 23.03 -7.01
CA SER A 211 2.58 22.26 -7.35
C SER A 211 2.76 21.34 -8.57
N SER A 212 3.97 20.83 -8.78
CA SER A 212 4.28 19.87 -9.84
C SER A 212 3.49 18.56 -9.68
N ASP A 213 2.97 18.02 -10.78
CA ASP A 213 2.36 16.70 -10.78
C ASP A 213 3.41 15.60 -10.48
N PRO A 214 3.16 14.69 -9.51
CA PRO A 214 4.06 13.59 -9.20
C PRO A 214 4.50 12.74 -10.41
N LEU A 215 3.66 12.55 -11.42
CA LEU A 215 4.01 11.79 -12.62
C LEU A 215 4.98 12.57 -13.53
N LEU A 216 4.88 13.91 -13.62
CA LEU A 216 5.88 14.73 -14.33
C LEU A 216 7.23 14.73 -13.59
N VAL A 217 7.22 14.91 -12.26
CA VAL A 217 8.42 14.84 -11.42
C VAL A 217 9.12 13.48 -11.60
N ASN A 218 8.35 12.37 -11.54
CA ASN A 218 8.89 11.03 -11.73
C ASN A 218 9.41 10.80 -13.17
N ALA A 219 8.72 11.29 -14.20
CA ALA A 219 9.20 11.22 -15.59
C ALA A 219 10.54 11.96 -15.76
N THR A 220 10.65 13.17 -15.21
CA THR A 220 11.86 13.99 -15.21
C THR A 220 13.01 13.31 -14.47
N LEU A 221 12.80 12.81 -13.25
CA LEU A 221 13.84 12.09 -12.47
C LEU A 221 14.42 10.88 -13.23
N ASN A 222 13.57 10.05 -13.83
CA ASN A 222 14.01 8.89 -14.61
C ASN A 222 14.74 9.29 -15.90
N CYS A 223 14.31 10.38 -16.55
CA CYS A 223 14.96 10.95 -17.72
C CYS A 223 16.36 11.50 -17.41
N LEU A 224 16.50 12.24 -16.31
CA LEU A 224 17.75 12.86 -15.87
C LEU A 224 18.83 11.84 -15.46
N ALA A 225 18.44 10.68 -14.93
CA ALA A 225 19.38 9.61 -14.57
C ALA A 225 20.22 9.10 -15.75
N VAL A 226 19.74 9.24 -17.00
CA VAL A 226 20.54 8.95 -18.19
C VAL A 226 21.61 10.03 -18.40
N LEU A 227 21.23 11.31 -18.36
CA LEU A 227 22.12 12.45 -18.59
C LEU A 227 23.25 12.53 -17.55
N ILE A 228 22.96 12.31 -16.26
CA ILE A 228 23.98 12.33 -15.19
C ILE A 228 25.09 11.28 -15.46
N ARG A 229 24.72 10.12 -16.01
CA ARG A 229 25.65 9.05 -16.36
C ARG A 229 26.44 9.37 -17.63
N THR A 230 25.81 9.87 -18.68
CA THR A 230 26.42 10.02 -20.01
C THR A 230 27.01 11.39 -20.30
N ARG A 231 26.72 12.43 -19.50
CA ARG A 231 27.13 13.83 -19.76
C ARG A 231 27.67 14.50 -18.49
N GLN A 232 28.98 14.35 -18.26
CA GLN A 232 29.66 14.83 -17.05
C GLN A 232 29.61 16.36 -16.87
N SER A 233 29.56 17.13 -17.97
CA SER A 233 29.44 18.59 -17.96
C SER A 233 28.17 19.10 -17.27
N VAL A 234 27.04 18.43 -17.49
CA VAL A 234 25.74 18.79 -16.89
C VAL A 234 25.39 17.97 -15.64
N GLY A 235 26.04 16.82 -15.43
CA GLY A 235 25.74 15.91 -14.32
C GLY A 235 25.74 16.58 -12.94
N ASN A 236 26.72 17.43 -12.63
CA ASN A 236 26.77 18.16 -11.36
C ASN A 236 25.63 19.18 -11.20
N LYS A 237 25.22 19.88 -12.28
CA LYS A 237 24.07 20.81 -12.26
C LYS A 237 22.78 20.07 -11.91
N ILE A 238 22.58 18.91 -12.52
CA ILE A 238 21.42 18.04 -12.30
C ILE A 238 21.42 17.45 -10.88
N ILE A 239 22.55 16.93 -10.39
CA ILE A 239 22.68 16.37 -9.03
C ILE A 239 22.35 17.45 -7.98
N ASN A 240 22.85 18.68 -8.15
CA ASN A 240 22.54 19.78 -7.23
C ASN A 240 21.04 20.17 -7.26
N ALA A 241 20.41 20.19 -8.43
CA ALA A 241 18.97 20.43 -8.53
C ALA A 241 18.15 19.34 -7.82
N ILE A 242 18.53 18.06 -7.94
CA ILE A 242 17.87 16.95 -7.25
C ILE A 242 18.10 17.04 -5.73
N MET A 243 19.29 17.41 -5.24
CA MET A 243 19.54 17.60 -3.79
C MET A 243 18.76 18.76 -3.17
N ASN A 244 18.32 19.72 -3.97
CA ASN A 244 17.47 20.83 -3.55
C ASN A 244 15.97 20.49 -3.60
N PHE A 245 15.58 19.39 -4.25
CA PHE A 245 14.20 18.94 -4.35
C PHE A 245 13.76 18.17 -3.09
N TYR A 246 12.68 18.62 -2.45
CA TYR A 246 12.11 17.97 -1.26
C TYR A 246 10.61 17.67 -1.47
N PRO A 247 10.24 16.40 -1.83
CA PRO A 247 8.86 16.01 -2.10
C PRO A 247 7.84 16.38 -1.01
N ALA A 248 8.27 16.38 0.25
CA ALA A 248 7.41 16.76 1.38
C ALA A 248 6.89 18.21 1.31
N ARG A 249 7.59 19.13 0.62
CA ARG A 249 7.15 20.52 0.43
C ARG A 249 5.93 20.67 -0.48
N GLN A 250 5.64 19.65 -1.29
CA GLN A 250 4.48 19.64 -2.20
C GLN A 250 3.21 19.11 -1.50
N VAL A 251 3.27 18.79 -0.19
CA VAL A 251 2.09 18.46 0.62
C VAL A 251 1.35 19.76 0.99
N ARG A 252 0.31 20.10 0.24
CA ARG A 252 -0.68 21.11 0.62
C ARG A 252 -1.92 20.46 1.24
N ALA A 253 -2.65 21.19 2.09
CA ALA A 253 -3.93 20.74 2.63
C ALA A 253 -5.06 20.96 1.58
N PRO A 254 -6.09 20.10 1.52
CA PRO A 254 -6.30 18.89 2.31
C PRO A 254 -5.44 17.69 1.86
N ILE A 255 -4.89 16.95 2.82
CA ILE A 255 -4.00 15.81 2.55
C ILE A 255 -4.82 14.57 2.14
N THR A 256 -5.10 14.43 0.84
CA THR A 256 -5.78 13.26 0.30
C THR A 256 -4.85 12.02 0.27
N PRO A 257 -5.41 10.79 0.23
CA PRO A 257 -4.62 9.57 0.03
C PRO A 257 -3.79 9.61 -1.26
N SER A 258 -4.32 10.21 -2.34
CA SER A 258 -3.63 10.36 -3.63
C SER A 258 -2.36 11.22 -3.50
N VAL A 259 -2.45 12.40 -2.86
CA VAL A 259 -1.29 13.27 -2.60
C VAL A 259 -0.22 12.54 -1.78
N ARG A 260 -0.63 11.76 -0.76
CA ARG A 260 0.29 10.95 0.05
C ARG A 260 1.00 9.86 -0.77
N VAL A 261 0.32 9.22 -1.72
CA VAL A 261 0.92 8.23 -2.64
C VAL A 261 1.86 8.93 -3.62
N GLY A 262 1.47 10.08 -4.19
CA GLY A 262 2.29 10.89 -5.08
C GLY A 262 3.63 11.31 -4.46
N VAL A 263 3.59 11.89 -3.26
CA VAL A 263 4.80 12.30 -2.51
C VAL A 263 5.70 11.11 -2.18
N LYS A 264 5.12 9.97 -1.76
CA LYS A 264 5.87 8.72 -1.53
C LYS A 264 6.48 8.14 -2.81
N SER A 265 5.84 8.34 -3.96
CA SER A 265 6.36 7.93 -5.26
C SER A 265 7.58 8.78 -5.65
N MET A 266 7.47 10.11 -5.55
CA MET A 266 8.57 11.05 -5.81
C MET A 266 9.77 10.82 -4.89
N GLU A 267 9.53 10.61 -3.58
CA GLU A 267 10.55 10.24 -2.59
C GLU A 267 11.29 8.96 -3.02
N ARG A 268 10.55 7.89 -3.34
CA ARG A 268 11.11 6.60 -3.76
C ARG A 268 11.98 6.74 -5.02
N THR A 269 11.52 7.51 -6.02
CA THR A 269 12.24 7.70 -7.29
C THR A 269 13.48 8.56 -7.11
N ALA A 270 13.39 9.69 -6.41
CA ALA A 270 14.53 10.56 -6.14
C ALA A 270 15.62 9.80 -5.37
N ARG A 271 15.24 9.05 -4.33
CA ARG A 271 16.15 8.17 -3.58
C ARG A 271 16.77 7.08 -4.48
N ALA A 272 15.98 6.45 -5.36
CA ALA A 272 16.47 5.43 -6.27
C ALA A 272 17.49 5.97 -7.29
N VAL A 273 17.27 7.18 -7.83
CA VAL A 273 18.23 7.86 -8.71
C VAL A 273 19.55 8.11 -7.99
N MET A 274 19.50 8.68 -6.77
CA MET A 274 20.72 8.97 -5.99
C MET A 274 21.51 7.71 -5.61
N ILE A 275 20.81 6.62 -5.24
CA ILE A 275 21.44 5.32 -4.96
C ILE A 275 22.09 4.73 -6.24
N ASN A 276 21.47 4.87 -7.42
CA ASN A 276 22.04 4.40 -8.69
C ASN A 276 23.30 5.19 -9.08
N ILE A 277 23.34 6.49 -8.82
CA ILE A 277 24.53 7.34 -9.02
C ILE A 277 25.67 6.89 -8.09
N LEU A 278 25.40 6.77 -6.78
CA LEU A 278 26.38 6.32 -5.78
C LEU A 278 26.93 4.91 -6.06
N LYS A 279 26.06 3.97 -6.45
CA LYS A 279 26.47 2.59 -6.80
C LYS A 279 27.37 2.51 -8.04
N ARG A 280 27.26 3.47 -8.96
CA ARG A 280 28.10 3.52 -10.18
C ARG A 280 29.40 4.26 -9.95
N ASN A 281 29.36 5.38 -9.22
CA ASN A 281 30.52 6.21 -8.91
C ASN A 281 30.65 6.39 -7.38
N PRO A 282 31.17 5.40 -6.63
CA PRO A 282 31.31 5.51 -5.17
C PRO A 282 32.19 6.70 -4.74
N ASN A 283 33.24 6.99 -5.52
CA ASN A 283 34.22 8.05 -5.26
C ASN A 283 33.74 9.43 -5.78
N HIS A 284 32.44 9.66 -5.93
CA HIS A 284 31.93 10.94 -6.44
C HIS A 284 32.20 12.09 -5.43
N PRO A 285 32.69 13.28 -5.86
CA PRO A 285 33.00 14.38 -4.94
C PRO A 285 31.82 14.85 -4.06
N LEU A 286 30.58 14.66 -4.52
CA LEU A 286 29.36 15.00 -3.77
C LEU A 286 28.77 13.82 -2.97
N ALA A 287 29.45 12.66 -2.89
CA ALA A 287 28.89 11.42 -2.32
C ALA A 287 28.32 11.59 -0.90
N GLY A 288 29.07 12.25 -0.01
CA GLY A 288 28.60 12.54 1.36
C GLY A 288 27.33 13.41 1.41
N LYS A 289 27.19 14.38 0.50
CA LYS A 289 25.97 15.21 0.39
C LYS A 289 24.79 14.41 -0.16
N MET A 290 25.04 13.53 -1.15
CA MET A 290 24.01 12.65 -1.69
C MET A 290 23.52 11.63 -0.66
N GLN A 291 24.39 11.12 0.21
CA GLN A 291 23.98 10.26 1.33
C GLN A 291 23.13 11.02 2.35
N GLN A 292 23.58 12.19 2.81
CA GLN A 292 22.78 13.06 3.71
C GLN A 292 21.40 13.41 3.14
N TYR A 293 21.30 13.58 1.83
CA TYR A 293 20.02 13.79 1.14
C TYR A 293 19.13 12.53 1.15
N ILE A 294 19.68 11.34 0.89
CA ILE A 294 18.98 10.06 1.01
C ILE A 294 18.44 9.86 2.43
N ASP A 295 19.25 10.14 3.45
CA ASP A 295 18.89 9.97 4.86
C ASP A 295 17.73 10.92 5.25
N ARG A 296 17.78 12.18 4.78
CA ARG A 296 16.69 13.16 4.96
C ARG A 296 15.38 12.73 4.27
N LEU A 297 15.45 12.21 3.04
CA LEU A 297 14.27 11.66 2.36
C LEU A 297 13.64 10.53 3.19
N MET A 298 14.47 9.61 3.72
CA MET A 298 14.01 8.51 4.57
C MET A 298 13.40 8.98 5.90
N GLN A 299 13.90 10.07 6.51
CA GLN A 299 13.27 10.66 7.70
C GLN A 299 11.93 11.33 7.38
N SER A 300 11.81 12.09 6.29
CA SER A 300 10.57 12.80 5.93
C SER A 300 9.35 11.87 5.73
N ARG A 301 9.59 10.61 5.34
CA ARG A 301 8.58 9.54 5.28
C ARG A 301 7.89 9.29 6.62
N ILE A 302 8.61 9.43 7.74
CA ILE A 302 8.14 9.10 9.09
C ILE A 302 7.22 10.23 9.59
N GLU A 303 7.67 11.48 9.47
CA GLU A 303 6.99 12.68 9.98
C GLU A 303 5.60 12.86 9.34
N VAL A 304 5.49 12.70 8.01
CA VAL A 304 4.21 12.80 7.26
C VAL A 304 3.23 11.66 7.60
N ALA A 305 3.71 10.53 8.14
CA ALA A 305 2.85 9.45 8.64
C ALA A 305 2.41 9.69 10.09
N ASP A 306 3.30 10.21 10.93
CA ASP A 306 3.05 10.52 12.34
C ASP A 306 2.04 11.65 12.51
N GLU A 307 2.16 12.75 11.75
CA GLU A 307 1.26 13.90 11.89
C GLU A 307 -0.18 13.58 11.47
N ALA A 308 -0.35 12.72 10.45
CA ALA A 308 -1.65 12.17 10.07
C ALA A 308 -2.20 11.14 11.07
N SER A 309 -1.36 10.62 11.97
CA SER A 309 -1.76 9.70 13.04
C SER A 309 -2.17 10.46 14.30
N ARG A 310 -1.43 11.51 14.69
CA ARG A 310 -1.75 12.39 15.84
C ARG A 310 -3.04 13.19 15.67
N LYS A 311 -3.51 13.39 14.43
CA LYS A 311 -4.80 14.05 14.12
C LYS A 311 -6.01 13.10 14.09
N ARG A 312 -5.81 11.78 14.31
CA ARG A 312 -6.89 10.93 14.84
C ARG A 312 -6.78 10.97 16.37
N GLY A 313 -7.73 11.66 17.00
CA GLY A 313 -7.77 11.81 18.45
C GLY A 313 -7.88 10.46 19.16
N LEU A 314 -7.48 10.44 20.43
CA LEU A 314 -7.78 9.32 21.32
C LEU A 314 -9.31 9.12 21.38
N PRO A 315 -9.82 7.89 21.46
CA PRO A 315 -11.22 7.66 21.80
C PRO A 315 -11.45 8.16 23.23
N SER A 316 -12.08 9.32 23.36
CA SER A 316 -12.49 9.86 24.66
C SER A 316 -13.62 9.02 25.22
N GLU A 317 -13.45 8.52 26.45
CA GLU A 317 -14.52 7.83 27.18
C GLU A 317 -15.74 8.74 27.35
N PRO A 318 -16.98 8.22 27.28
CA PRO A 318 -18.18 9.04 27.26
C PRO A 318 -18.50 9.62 28.65
N THR A 319 -17.96 10.80 28.95
CA THR A 319 -18.26 11.58 30.17
C THR A 319 -18.89 12.94 29.85
N ASP A 320 -20.12 13.09 30.34
CA ASP A 320 -21.02 14.26 30.41
C ASP A 320 -20.91 15.41 29.36
N GLY A 321 -21.94 15.53 28.52
CA GLY A 321 -21.93 16.29 27.27
C GLY A 321 -22.18 17.80 27.35
N LEU A 322 -21.67 18.51 28.38
CA LEU A 322 -22.06 19.91 28.64
C LEU A 322 -20.94 20.97 28.53
N ASP A 323 -19.65 20.60 28.60
CA ASP A 323 -18.56 21.59 28.77
C ASP A 323 -17.95 22.15 27.46
N ASN A 324 -18.03 21.40 26.34
CA ASN A 324 -17.45 21.83 25.06
C ASN A 324 -18.06 23.15 24.53
N THR A 325 -19.35 23.38 24.79
CA THR A 325 -20.13 24.53 24.28
C THR A 325 -19.65 25.88 24.84
N LYS A 326 -18.84 25.89 25.91
CA LYS A 326 -18.33 27.13 26.54
C LYS A 326 -16.91 27.51 26.15
N ARG A 327 -16.09 26.57 25.65
CA ARG A 327 -14.70 26.86 25.23
C ARG A 327 -14.59 27.27 23.76
N ALA A 328 -15.51 26.84 22.90
CA ALA A 328 -15.53 27.17 21.47
C ALA A 328 -16.15 28.53 21.14
N LYS A 329 -15.99 29.56 21.99
CA LYS A 329 -16.71 30.84 21.86
C LYS A 329 -15.90 32.12 22.15
N LEU A 330 -14.58 32.05 22.02
CA LEU A 330 -13.73 33.20 21.72
C LEU A 330 -12.90 32.88 20.46
N ASP A 331 -12.70 33.91 19.63
CA ASP A 331 -11.74 34.00 18.53
C ASP A 331 -11.82 32.97 17.38
N ALA A 332 -13.03 32.77 16.82
CA ALA A 332 -13.22 32.48 15.39
C ALA A 332 -14.66 32.80 14.93
N GLU A 333 -14.82 33.63 13.88
CA GLU A 333 -16.07 33.68 13.13
C GLU A 333 -16.15 32.47 12.19
N ALA A 334 -16.82 31.41 12.63
CA ALA A 334 -17.17 30.29 11.76
C ALA A 334 -18.24 30.72 10.75
N PRO A 335 -18.09 30.38 9.45
CA PRO A 335 -19.11 30.71 8.45
C PRO A 335 -20.44 30.02 8.77
N ALA A 336 -21.55 30.69 8.45
CA ALA A 336 -22.88 30.17 8.72
C ALA A 336 -23.11 28.84 7.99
N LEU A 337 -23.56 27.83 8.75
CA LEU A 337 -23.93 26.53 8.21
C LEU A 337 -25.39 26.57 7.76
N ILE A 338 -25.64 26.23 6.50
CA ILE A 338 -27.00 26.12 5.96
C ILE A 338 -27.65 24.87 6.54
N LYS A 339 -28.81 25.04 7.20
CA LYS A 339 -29.68 23.89 7.56
C LYS A 339 -30.35 23.38 6.29
N ILE A 340 -30.10 22.12 5.95
CA ILE A 340 -30.66 21.46 4.77
C ILE A 340 -31.87 20.64 5.23
N PRO A 341 -33.11 20.97 4.83
CA PRO A 341 -34.26 20.16 5.20
C PRO A 341 -34.22 18.79 4.49
N PRO A 342 -34.70 17.71 5.15
CA PRO A 342 -34.71 16.37 4.58
C PRO A 342 -35.68 16.27 3.39
N LEU A 343 -35.43 15.33 2.47
CA LEU A 343 -36.37 15.01 1.39
C LEU A 343 -37.61 14.30 1.97
N PRO A 344 -38.83 14.63 1.51
CA PRO A 344 -40.04 13.92 1.90
C PRO A 344 -40.08 12.51 1.26
N PRO A 345 -40.69 11.51 1.93
CA PRO A 345 -40.87 10.19 1.33
C PRO A 345 -41.94 10.22 0.22
N GLY A 346 -41.54 9.94 -1.01
CA GLY A 346 -42.41 9.91 -2.19
C GLY A 346 -41.65 10.13 -3.50
N PRO A 347 -42.34 10.18 -4.65
CA PRO A 347 -41.72 10.55 -5.92
C PRO A 347 -41.28 12.02 -5.88
N THR A 348 -39.97 12.26 -5.85
CA THR A 348 -39.40 13.61 -5.71
C THR A 348 -39.37 14.36 -7.03
N SER A 349 -39.97 15.55 -7.08
CA SER A 349 -39.93 16.43 -8.24
C SER A 349 -38.67 17.30 -8.28
N TYR A 350 -38.26 17.76 -9.47
CA TYR A 350 -37.13 18.68 -9.64
C TYR A 350 -37.26 19.95 -8.80
N SER A 351 -38.47 20.47 -8.59
CA SER A 351 -38.69 21.61 -7.69
C SER A 351 -38.21 21.32 -6.26
N GLN A 352 -38.58 20.16 -5.71
CA GLN A 352 -38.22 19.73 -4.37
C GLN A 352 -36.71 19.46 -4.21
N LEU A 353 -36.04 18.98 -5.27
CA LEU A 353 -34.59 18.79 -5.28
C LEU A 353 -33.85 20.12 -5.03
N PHE A 354 -34.25 21.19 -5.73
CA PHE A 354 -33.62 22.52 -5.64
C PHE A 354 -34.17 23.41 -4.49
N THR A 355 -35.32 23.10 -3.90
CA THR A 355 -35.83 23.85 -2.73
C THR A 355 -34.99 23.57 -1.47
N LEU A 356 -34.11 24.50 -1.14
CA LEU A 356 -33.28 24.48 0.09
C LEU A 356 -33.88 25.31 1.25
N THR A 357 -34.99 26.02 1.01
CA THR A 357 -35.63 26.93 1.98
C THR A 357 -36.79 26.24 2.70
N GLU A 358 -36.95 26.51 4.00
CA GLU A 358 -38.07 26.00 4.83
C GLU A 358 -39.36 26.84 4.67
N ASP A 359 -39.28 27.97 3.98
CA ASP A 359 -40.38 28.93 3.80
C ASP A 359 -41.36 28.49 2.70
N ARG A 360 -42.61 28.29 3.12
CA ARG A 360 -43.71 27.75 2.30
C ARG A 360 -44.32 28.78 1.35
N GLU A 361 -44.13 30.08 1.55
CA GLU A 361 -44.62 31.10 0.62
C GLU A 361 -43.66 31.21 -0.57
N LEU A 362 -42.35 31.28 -0.28
CA LEU A 362 -41.30 31.28 -1.31
C LEU A 362 -41.26 29.97 -2.12
N SER A 363 -41.50 28.80 -1.50
CA SER A 363 -41.47 27.51 -2.21
C SER A 363 -42.59 27.33 -3.24
N ASN A 364 -43.66 28.14 -3.18
CA ASN A 364 -44.82 28.06 -4.08
C ASN A 364 -44.93 29.25 -5.04
N PHE A 365 -43.93 30.14 -5.06
CA PHE A 365 -43.93 31.33 -5.91
C PHE A 365 -43.48 31.00 -7.35
N ASP A 366 -44.35 31.17 -8.34
CA ASP A 366 -43.99 30.98 -9.75
C ASP A 366 -43.27 32.20 -10.33
N VAL A 367 -41.95 32.07 -10.46
CA VAL A 367 -41.05 33.09 -11.04
C VAL A 367 -41.44 33.48 -12.48
N LYS A 368 -42.18 32.64 -13.22
CA LYS A 368 -42.68 32.98 -14.58
C LYS A 368 -43.66 34.16 -14.60
N GLN A 369 -44.23 34.51 -13.45
CA GLN A 369 -45.13 35.67 -13.31
C GLN A 369 -44.36 37.01 -13.25
N LEU A 370 -43.03 36.99 -13.13
CA LEU A 370 -42.19 38.19 -13.11
C LEU A 370 -41.67 38.57 -14.51
N PRO A 371 -41.83 39.84 -14.95
CA PRO A 371 -41.18 40.34 -16.16
C PRO A 371 -39.66 40.16 -16.14
N THR A 372 -39.09 39.67 -17.24
CA THR A 372 -37.66 39.28 -17.34
C THR A 372 -36.69 40.41 -17.00
N ASP A 373 -37.03 41.66 -17.33
CA ASP A 373 -36.26 42.86 -16.99
C ASP A 373 -36.15 43.08 -15.46
N ILE A 374 -37.21 42.76 -14.70
CA ILE A 374 -37.20 42.83 -13.24
C ILE A 374 -36.35 41.69 -12.66
N VAL A 375 -36.48 40.47 -13.21
CA VAL A 375 -35.67 39.31 -12.80
C VAL A 375 -34.17 39.60 -12.97
N LEU A 376 -33.76 40.12 -14.13
CA LEU A 376 -32.35 40.46 -14.39
C LEU A 376 -31.82 41.55 -13.44
N LYS A 377 -32.63 42.58 -13.15
CA LYS A 377 -32.30 43.65 -12.19
C LYS A 377 -32.19 43.18 -10.74
N ILE A 378 -32.76 42.02 -10.39
CA ILE A 378 -32.67 41.42 -9.06
C ILE A 378 -31.52 40.40 -9.00
N VAL A 379 -31.42 39.50 -9.98
CA VAL A 379 -30.45 38.39 -9.97
C VAL A 379 -29.00 38.88 -10.09
N VAL A 380 -28.71 39.87 -10.94
CA VAL A 380 -27.31 40.32 -11.15
C VAL A 380 -26.73 40.99 -9.88
N PRO A 381 -27.43 41.91 -9.17
CA PRO A 381 -26.95 42.45 -7.90
C PRO A 381 -26.91 41.43 -6.75
N LEU A 382 -27.73 40.38 -6.78
CA LEU A 382 -27.67 39.30 -5.79
C LEU A 382 -26.45 38.40 -6.03
N LEU A 383 -26.18 37.96 -7.26
CA LEU A 383 -24.99 37.18 -7.58
C LEU A 383 -23.69 37.90 -7.22
N GLY A 384 -23.65 39.24 -7.35
CA GLY A 384 -22.53 40.06 -6.89
C GLY A 384 -22.43 40.28 -5.37
N ARG A 385 -23.32 39.71 -4.56
CA ARG A 385 -23.39 39.85 -3.09
C ARG A 385 -23.55 38.54 -2.32
N VAL A 386 -23.79 37.42 -3.00
CA VAL A 386 -23.86 36.09 -2.38
C VAL A 386 -22.48 35.65 -1.93
N ASP A 387 -22.37 35.17 -0.69
CA ASP A 387 -21.15 34.55 -0.18
C ASP A 387 -20.84 33.24 -0.95
N GLN A 388 -19.60 33.13 -1.41
CA GLN A 388 -19.10 31.96 -2.12
C GLN A 388 -19.09 30.70 -1.26
N SER A 389 -18.95 30.81 0.07
CA SER A 389 -19.04 29.64 0.96
C SER A 389 -20.47 29.10 1.06
N MET A 390 -21.45 29.98 1.28
CA MET A 390 -22.90 29.66 1.29
C MET A 390 -23.36 29.10 -0.07
N MET A 391 -22.89 29.65 -1.18
CA MET A 391 -23.18 29.13 -2.52
C MET A 391 -22.61 27.73 -2.71
N SER A 392 -21.37 27.48 -2.27
CA SER A 392 -20.72 26.16 -2.36
C SER A 392 -21.44 25.12 -1.48
N GLN A 393 -21.82 25.47 -0.25
CA GLN A 393 -22.65 24.63 0.63
C GLN A 393 -23.98 24.26 -0.04
N SER A 394 -24.64 25.23 -0.68
CA SER A 394 -25.93 25.05 -1.36
C SER A 394 -25.83 24.08 -2.55
N ILE A 395 -24.77 24.18 -3.35
CA ILE A 395 -24.52 23.29 -4.49
C ILE A 395 -24.24 21.86 -4.01
N GLU A 396 -23.45 21.68 -2.96
CA GLU A 396 -23.15 20.35 -2.42
C GLU A 396 -24.38 19.71 -1.76
N ALA A 397 -25.25 20.50 -1.13
CA ALA A 397 -26.54 20.03 -0.60
C ALA A 397 -27.44 19.40 -1.68
N VAL A 398 -27.55 20.06 -2.85
CA VAL A 398 -28.31 19.55 -4.00
C VAL A 398 -27.63 18.31 -4.61
N ARG A 399 -26.29 18.31 -4.73
CA ARG A 399 -25.51 17.15 -5.21
C ARG A 399 -25.74 15.92 -4.33
N MET A 400 -25.70 16.08 -3.00
CA MET A 400 -25.95 15.01 -2.04
C MET A 400 -27.39 14.48 -2.14
N ARG A 401 -28.39 15.36 -2.25
CA ARG A 401 -29.79 14.95 -2.49
C ARG A 401 -29.95 14.12 -3.77
N TYR A 402 -29.33 14.56 -4.88
CA TYR A 402 -29.38 13.84 -6.15
C TYR A 402 -28.75 12.45 -6.04
N GLN A 403 -27.59 12.31 -5.38
CA GLN A 403 -26.95 11.01 -5.15
C GLN A 403 -27.80 10.08 -4.27
N THR A 404 -28.55 10.61 -3.30
CA THR A 404 -29.49 9.82 -2.50
C THR A 404 -30.64 9.27 -3.36
N ILE A 405 -31.23 10.10 -4.22
CA ILE A 405 -32.31 9.69 -5.12
C ILE A 405 -31.81 8.62 -6.11
N GLN A 406 -30.63 8.82 -6.72
CA GLN A 406 -30.03 7.85 -7.64
C GLN A 406 -29.79 6.48 -6.97
N LYS A 407 -29.35 6.48 -5.70
CA LYS A 407 -29.18 5.24 -4.90
C LYS A 407 -30.50 4.59 -4.51
N GLN A 408 -31.57 5.37 -4.31
CA GLN A 408 -32.90 4.85 -4.01
C GLN A 408 -33.56 4.23 -5.25
N GLN A 409 -33.38 4.84 -6.43
CA GLN A 409 -33.83 4.25 -7.70
C GLN A 409 -33.10 2.94 -8.00
N ALA A 410 -31.79 2.88 -7.80
CA ALA A 410 -31.00 1.65 -7.95
C ALA A 410 -31.30 0.56 -6.90
N ALA A 411 -32.17 0.83 -5.92
CA ALA A 411 -32.54 -0.09 -4.84
C ALA A 411 -34.01 -0.57 -4.91
N GLN A 412 -34.76 -0.17 -5.95
CA GLN A 412 -36.13 -0.66 -6.18
C GLN A 412 -36.13 -1.71 -7.30
N PRO A 413 -36.63 -2.94 -7.06
CA PRO A 413 -36.86 -3.89 -8.16
C PRO A 413 -38.02 -3.38 -9.04
N PRO A 414 -37.96 -3.58 -10.37
CA PRO A 414 -39.01 -3.11 -11.28
C PRO A 414 -40.33 -3.85 -11.00
N ALA A 415 -41.40 -3.09 -10.74
CA ALA A 415 -42.74 -3.63 -10.57
C ALA A 415 -43.34 -3.98 -11.94
N VAL A 416 -43.97 -5.16 -12.03
CA VAL A 416 -44.54 -5.67 -13.29
C VAL A 416 -45.95 -5.10 -13.50
N THR A 417 -46.10 -4.24 -14.50
CA THR A 417 -47.40 -3.84 -15.09
C THR A 417 -47.27 -3.83 -16.61
N ALA A 418 -48.26 -4.39 -17.31
CA ALA A 418 -48.23 -4.62 -18.75
C ALA A 418 -49.01 -3.57 -19.56
N GLU A 419 -48.71 -3.50 -20.87
CA GLU A 419 -49.45 -2.82 -21.94
C GLU A 419 -49.51 -1.26 -21.84
N ALA A 420 -49.14 -0.46 -22.86
CA ALA A 420 -48.85 -0.74 -24.28
C ALA A 420 -47.97 0.34 -24.96
N GLU A 421 -47.46 0.03 -26.17
CA GLU A 421 -47.17 0.91 -27.33
C GLU A 421 -46.31 2.21 -27.13
N ASP A 422 -45.00 2.14 -27.44
CA ASP A 422 -44.36 2.70 -28.68
C ASP A 422 -42.84 3.01 -28.57
N ASP A 423 -42.15 2.92 -29.73
CA ASP A 423 -40.80 3.37 -30.14
C ASP A 423 -39.54 3.07 -29.27
N ASP A 424 -38.82 2.01 -29.70
CA ASP A 424 -37.39 2.00 -30.11
C ASP A 424 -36.32 2.84 -29.37
N ASP A 425 -35.50 2.17 -28.54
CA ASP A 425 -34.05 1.95 -28.80
C ASP A 425 -33.39 1.22 -27.61
N TYR A 426 -32.88 -0.02 -27.80
CA TYR A 426 -32.12 -0.75 -26.77
C TYR A 426 -31.06 -1.69 -27.37
N GLU A 427 -29.78 -1.36 -27.18
CA GLU A 427 -28.66 -2.22 -27.56
C GLU A 427 -28.46 -3.37 -26.53
N PRO A 428 -28.44 -4.65 -26.96
CA PRO A 428 -28.26 -5.77 -26.03
C PRO A 428 -26.78 -6.06 -25.74
N GLU A 429 -26.24 -5.52 -24.64
CA GLU A 429 -24.94 -5.98 -24.11
C GLU A 429 -25.03 -7.43 -23.60
N TYR A 430 -24.27 -8.32 -24.24
CA TYR A 430 -24.30 -9.76 -24.01
C TYR A 430 -23.40 -10.18 -22.83
N GLN A 431 -24.00 -10.59 -21.70
CA GLN A 431 -23.26 -11.25 -20.62
C GLN A 431 -23.05 -12.74 -20.93
N PRO A 432 -21.83 -13.29 -20.83
CA PRO A 432 -21.61 -14.73 -20.96
C PRO A 432 -22.26 -15.49 -19.81
N MET A 433 -23.17 -16.42 -20.12
CA MET A 433 -23.65 -17.43 -19.18
C MET A 433 -22.77 -18.69 -19.27
N ASP A 434 -22.47 -19.29 -18.11
CA ASP A 434 -21.82 -20.59 -18.03
C ASP A 434 -22.71 -21.70 -18.61
N ILE A 435 -22.09 -22.65 -19.31
CA ILE A 435 -22.74 -23.84 -19.86
C ILE A 435 -22.39 -25.05 -19.00
N HIS A 436 -23.40 -25.66 -18.37
CA HIS A 436 -23.22 -26.93 -17.67
C HIS A 436 -23.02 -28.10 -18.65
N GLU A 437 -21.98 -28.91 -18.40
CA GLU A 437 -21.78 -30.19 -19.07
C GLU A 437 -22.82 -31.25 -18.62
N PRO A 438 -23.33 -32.09 -19.54
CA PRO A 438 -23.94 -33.36 -19.21
C PRO A 438 -22.95 -34.52 -19.44
N ALA A 439 -22.56 -35.19 -18.36
CA ALA A 439 -21.93 -36.52 -18.39
C ALA A 439 -23.00 -37.59 -18.72
N ALA A 440 -22.73 -38.78 -19.30
CA ALA A 440 -21.48 -39.38 -19.77
C ALA A 440 -21.79 -40.57 -20.75
N GLU A 441 -20.74 -41.35 -21.07
CA GLU A 441 -20.72 -42.82 -21.29
C GLU A 441 -20.38 -43.37 -22.69
N GLN A 442 -19.18 -44.00 -22.76
CA GLN A 442 -18.87 -45.30 -23.40
C GLN A 442 -18.96 -45.47 -24.95
N ALA A 443 -18.06 -46.17 -25.66
CA ALA A 443 -16.78 -46.79 -25.30
C ALA A 443 -15.90 -47.16 -26.54
N GLU A 444 -14.57 -47.23 -26.30
CA GLU A 444 -13.51 -48.08 -26.90
C GLU A 444 -13.20 -48.23 -28.42
N ALA A 445 -11.88 -48.42 -28.65
CA ALA A 445 -11.20 -49.29 -29.65
C ALA A 445 -10.76 -48.77 -31.05
N ILE A 446 -9.52 -48.27 -31.09
CA ILE A 446 -8.38 -48.71 -31.96
C ILE A 446 -8.66 -48.95 -33.48
N SER A 447 -8.06 -48.11 -34.34
CA SER A 447 -6.90 -48.51 -35.17
C SER A 447 -6.23 -47.27 -35.81
N ALA A 448 -5.07 -47.45 -36.46
CA ALA A 448 -4.29 -46.39 -37.08
C ALA A 448 -4.19 -46.54 -38.60
N GLU A 449 -4.11 -45.42 -39.32
CA GLU A 449 -3.33 -45.31 -40.57
C GLU A 449 -2.94 -43.85 -40.83
N VAL A 450 -1.95 -43.61 -41.70
CA VAL A 450 -1.35 -42.28 -41.95
C VAL A 450 -1.69 -41.81 -43.36
N ALA A 451 -2.25 -40.59 -43.48
CA ALA A 451 -2.42 -39.91 -44.76
C ALA A 451 -2.31 -38.38 -44.59
N ASP A 452 -1.49 -37.73 -45.43
CA ASP A 452 -1.37 -36.27 -45.50
C ASP A 452 -2.64 -35.64 -46.11
N LEU A 453 -3.29 -34.75 -45.37
CA LEU A 453 -4.19 -33.72 -45.93
C LEU A 453 -4.02 -32.41 -45.16
N GLN A 454 -3.88 -31.31 -45.90
CA GLN A 454 -3.90 -29.95 -45.35
C GLN A 454 -5.35 -29.55 -45.00
N PRO A 455 -5.63 -29.03 -43.79
CA PRO A 455 -6.90 -28.38 -43.50
C PRO A 455 -6.89 -26.91 -43.92
N ASP A 456 -7.99 -26.47 -44.52
CA ASP A 456 -8.27 -25.09 -44.91
C ASP A 456 -8.38 -24.18 -43.66
N LEU A 457 -7.77 -23.00 -43.69
CA LEU A 457 -7.62 -22.16 -42.49
C LEU A 457 -8.83 -21.23 -42.30
N VAL A 458 -9.84 -21.78 -41.63
CA VAL A 458 -11.08 -21.10 -41.21
C VAL A 458 -10.79 -19.76 -40.52
N SER A 459 -11.63 -18.76 -40.84
CA SER A 459 -11.63 -17.39 -40.31
C SER A 459 -11.24 -17.30 -38.83
N LEU A 460 -10.00 -16.88 -38.58
CA LEU A 460 -9.53 -16.55 -37.24
C LEU A 460 -9.99 -15.13 -36.88
N GLY A 461 -10.77 -15.05 -35.80
CA GLY A 461 -11.12 -13.79 -35.15
C GLY A 461 -9.90 -13.06 -34.56
N PRO A 462 -10.10 -11.93 -33.84
CA PRO A 462 -9.00 -11.13 -33.31
C PRO A 462 -8.04 -11.98 -32.47
N PHE A 463 -6.79 -12.08 -32.93
CA PHE A 463 -5.76 -12.91 -32.32
C PHE A 463 -5.30 -12.31 -30.98
N VAL A 464 -6.08 -12.58 -29.93
CA VAL A 464 -5.58 -12.54 -28.56
C VAL A 464 -4.53 -13.64 -28.45
N LEU A 465 -3.34 -13.31 -27.92
CA LEU A 465 -2.34 -14.33 -27.57
C LEU A 465 -3.04 -15.43 -26.76
N PRO A 466 -2.91 -16.73 -27.12
CA PRO A 466 -3.48 -17.79 -26.31
C PRO A 466 -2.95 -17.60 -24.89
N GLN A 467 -3.87 -17.53 -23.92
CA GLN A 467 -3.48 -17.36 -22.52
C GLN A 467 -2.46 -18.46 -22.20
N PRO A 468 -1.34 -18.13 -21.50
CA PRO A 468 -0.32 -19.13 -21.21
C PRO A 468 -1.00 -20.32 -20.54
N PRO A 469 -0.69 -21.57 -20.94
CA PRO A 469 -1.40 -22.74 -20.44
C PRO A 469 -1.57 -22.65 -18.93
N PRO A 470 -2.79 -22.79 -18.39
CA PRO A 470 -3.03 -22.59 -16.97
C PRO A 470 -2.10 -23.53 -16.22
N LEU A 471 -1.24 -22.94 -15.37
CA LEU A 471 -0.24 -23.68 -14.60
C LEU A 471 -0.93 -24.86 -13.92
N THR A 472 -0.44 -26.07 -14.18
CA THR A 472 -1.00 -27.24 -13.50
C THR A 472 -0.88 -27.04 -11.99
N GLU A 473 -1.81 -27.59 -11.20
CA GLU A 473 -1.81 -27.37 -9.74
C GLU A 473 -0.46 -27.75 -9.11
N ASP A 474 0.21 -28.77 -9.65
CA ASP A 474 1.52 -29.21 -9.19
C ASP A 474 2.66 -28.25 -9.58
N GLU A 475 2.67 -27.68 -10.80
CA GLU A 475 3.61 -26.62 -11.19
C GLU A 475 3.38 -25.32 -10.38
N ALA A 476 2.12 -24.94 -10.19
CA ALA A 476 1.74 -23.80 -9.36
C ALA A 476 2.19 -24.02 -7.90
N ALA A 477 2.03 -25.24 -7.38
CA ALA A 477 2.49 -25.60 -6.05
C ALA A 477 4.02 -25.65 -5.93
N ASP A 478 4.77 -26.11 -6.94
CA ASP A 478 6.23 -26.07 -6.93
C ASP A 478 6.80 -24.66 -7.08
N ILE A 479 6.21 -23.83 -7.93
CA ILE A 479 6.55 -22.40 -8.01
C ILE A 479 6.22 -21.71 -6.68
N GLY A 480 5.10 -22.06 -6.04
CA GLY A 480 4.72 -21.63 -4.69
C GLY A 480 5.73 -22.03 -3.63
N ARG A 481 6.07 -23.33 -3.53
CA ARG A 481 7.11 -23.87 -2.64
C ARG A 481 8.47 -23.18 -2.86
N SER A 482 8.86 -22.96 -4.11
CA SER A 482 10.08 -22.24 -4.50
C SER A 482 10.04 -20.75 -4.14
N ALA A 483 8.89 -20.09 -4.24
CA ALA A 483 8.72 -18.70 -3.78
C ALA A 483 8.81 -18.60 -2.25
N VAL A 484 8.12 -19.48 -1.52
CA VAL A 484 8.18 -19.59 -0.05
C VAL A 484 9.62 -19.85 0.42
N GLY A 485 10.32 -20.81 -0.19
CA GLY A 485 11.72 -21.12 0.13
C GLY A 485 12.66 -19.92 -0.07
N ARG A 486 12.46 -19.13 -1.14
CA ARG A 486 13.19 -17.87 -1.35
C ARG A 486 12.87 -16.82 -0.28
N VAL A 487 11.62 -16.68 0.17
CA VAL A 487 11.24 -15.78 1.27
C VAL A 487 11.87 -16.21 2.60
N PHE A 488 11.90 -17.51 2.91
CA PHE A 488 12.63 -18.02 4.08
C PHE A 488 14.15 -17.80 3.97
N GLY A 489 14.74 -17.94 2.78
CA GLY A 489 16.15 -17.59 2.53
C GLY A 489 16.46 -16.09 2.75
N MET A 490 15.51 -15.20 2.45
CA MET A 490 15.61 -13.78 2.78
C MET A 490 15.47 -13.54 4.29
N LEU A 491 14.60 -14.29 4.99
CA LEU A 491 14.44 -14.21 6.45
C LEU A 491 15.70 -14.65 7.20
N THR A 492 16.31 -15.77 6.81
CA THR A 492 17.53 -16.30 7.46
C THR A 492 18.75 -15.42 7.19
N SER A 493 18.97 -14.98 5.95
CA SER A 493 20.08 -14.08 5.61
C SER A 493 19.96 -12.71 6.31
N THR A 494 18.75 -12.17 6.45
CA THR A 494 18.50 -10.95 7.25
C THR A 494 18.74 -11.17 8.76
N GLY A 495 18.66 -12.42 9.24
CA GLY A 495 18.91 -12.78 10.64
C GLY A 495 20.38 -12.83 11.07
N VAL A 496 21.34 -12.87 10.12
CA VAL A 496 22.78 -12.98 10.41
C VAL A 496 23.44 -11.62 10.69
N ALA A 497 22.80 -10.52 10.30
CA ALA A 497 23.29 -9.18 10.61
C ALA A 497 23.10 -8.86 12.11
N PRO A 498 24.17 -8.57 12.88
CA PRO A 498 24.03 -8.18 14.28
C PRO A 498 23.39 -6.79 14.36
N ASN A 499 22.12 -6.73 14.80
CA ASN A 499 21.42 -5.47 15.01
C ASN A 499 22.21 -4.57 15.98
N PRO A 500 22.60 -3.34 15.59
CA PRO A 500 23.15 -2.39 16.54
C PRO A 500 22.12 -2.07 17.65
N ALA A 501 22.61 -1.63 18.81
CA ALA A 501 21.86 -1.64 20.06
C ALA A 501 20.46 -1.00 19.95
N LYS A 502 19.46 -1.65 20.58
CA LYS A 502 18.06 -1.22 20.61
C LYS A 502 17.88 0.18 21.21
N GLY A 503 17.88 1.20 20.37
CA GLY A 503 17.44 2.55 20.73
C GLY A 503 15.96 2.56 21.12
N LYS A 504 15.60 3.32 22.16
CA LYS A 504 14.23 3.38 22.74
C LYS A 504 13.17 4.03 21.85
N SER A 505 13.43 4.25 20.56
CA SER A 505 12.61 5.03 19.62
C SER A 505 11.88 4.21 18.56
N GLN A 506 12.20 2.92 18.35
CA GLN A 506 11.36 2.04 17.53
C GLN A 506 10.11 1.65 18.32
N GLN A 507 9.00 2.36 18.08
CA GLN A 507 7.68 1.89 18.45
C GLN A 507 7.44 0.50 17.84
N GLN A 508 7.03 -0.45 18.66
CA GLN A 508 6.47 -1.72 18.18
C GLN A 508 5.06 -1.46 17.63
N LEU A 509 5.01 -0.96 16.39
CA LEU A 509 3.81 -1.02 15.57
C LEU A 509 3.45 -2.49 15.37
N GLY A 510 2.48 -2.98 16.15
CA GLY A 510 2.04 -4.38 16.18
C GLY A 510 1.21 -4.76 14.97
N PHE A 511 0.06 -5.40 15.18
CA PHE A 511 -0.79 -5.98 14.13
C PHE A 511 -1.12 -5.03 12.96
N ALA A 512 -1.22 -3.74 13.22
CA ALA A 512 -1.46 -2.67 12.23
C ALA A 512 -0.27 -2.35 11.30
N ARG A 513 0.89 -3.01 11.43
CA ARG A 513 2.05 -2.79 10.55
C ARG A 513 1.73 -3.23 9.12
N LEU A 514 1.87 -2.32 8.17
CA LEU A 514 1.68 -2.61 6.75
C LEU A 514 2.80 -3.54 6.25
N ALA A 515 2.44 -4.78 5.93
CA ALA A 515 3.37 -5.79 5.41
C ALA A 515 4.06 -5.30 4.12
N GLY A 516 5.30 -5.72 3.88
CA GLY A 516 6.10 -5.28 2.73
C GLY A 516 6.53 -3.80 2.71
N SER A 517 6.20 -3.00 3.73
CA SER A 517 6.48 -1.55 3.71
C SER A 517 7.88 -1.12 4.16
N THR A 518 8.65 -2.02 4.79
CA THR A 518 9.99 -1.75 5.34
C THR A 518 11.05 -2.82 5.04
N PHE A 519 10.65 -4.03 4.63
CA PHE A 519 11.54 -5.16 4.30
C PHE A 519 12.45 -5.68 5.44
N ASP A 520 12.24 -5.26 6.69
CA ASP A 520 12.95 -5.81 7.84
C ASP A 520 12.59 -7.28 8.08
N ARG A 521 13.42 -8.01 8.83
CA ARG A 521 13.17 -9.38 9.32
C ARG A 521 11.72 -9.56 9.78
N ASP A 522 11.26 -8.70 10.69
CA ASP A 522 9.93 -8.84 11.31
C ASP A 522 8.79 -8.58 10.30
N ALA A 523 9.03 -7.81 9.22
CA ALA A 523 8.05 -7.64 8.13
C ALA A 523 7.97 -8.88 7.23
N TRP A 524 9.06 -9.61 7.04
CA TRP A 524 9.06 -10.91 6.35
C TRP A 524 8.34 -11.98 7.17
N VAL A 525 8.51 -11.98 8.50
CA VAL A 525 7.72 -12.87 9.38
C VAL A 525 6.23 -12.55 9.27
N THR A 526 5.81 -11.27 9.38
CA THR A 526 4.40 -10.88 9.23
C THR A 526 3.83 -11.25 7.85
N LEU A 527 4.65 -11.25 6.79
CA LEU A 527 4.23 -11.74 5.47
C LEU A 527 4.03 -13.26 5.47
N LEU A 528 4.95 -14.03 6.04
CA LEU A 528 4.87 -15.49 6.11
C LEU A 528 3.69 -15.97 6.98
N THR A 529 3.45 -15.36 8.14
CA THR A 529 2.30 -15.72 9.00
C THR A 529 0.97 -15.40 8.33
N ARG A 530 0.89 -14.29 7.56
CA ARG A 530 -0.31 -13.94 6.78
C ARG A 530 -0.49 -14.77 5.53
N LEU A 531 0.59 -15.25 4.92
CA LEU A 531 0.53 -16.18 3.79
C LEU A 531 0.08 -17.58 4.24
N ALA A 532 0.53 -18.04 5.42
CA ALA A 532 0.07 -19.29 6.03
C ALA A 532 -1.43 -19.29 6.36
N THR A 533 -1.91 -18.19 6.96
CA THR A 533 -3.29 -18.06 7.48
C THR A 533 -4.31 -17.62 6.44
N ARG A 534 -4.02 -16.55 5.70
CA ARG A 534 -5.03 -15.84 4.89
C ARG A 534 -5.09 -16.28 3.43
N ALA A 535 -4.09 -17.02 2.92
CA ALA A 535 -4.14 -17.58 1.57
C ALA A 535 -5.18 -18.73 1.41
N PRO A 536 -5.36 -19.65 2.38
CA PRO A 536 -6.43 -20.67 2.29
C PRO A 536 -7.82 -20.14 2.64
N ALA A 537 -7.92 -19.01 3.34
CA ALA A 537 -9.18 -18.48 3.88
C ALA A 537 -10.19 -18.18 2.76
N GLY A 538 -11.28 -18.95 2.73
CA GLY A 538 -12.33 -18.89 1.71
C GLY A 538 -12.14 -19.83 0.52
N LEU A 539 -10.96 -20.44 0.35
CA LEU A 539 -10.71 -21.41 -0.73
C LEU A 539 -10.99 -22.86 -0.27
N GLU A 540 -10.64 -23.20 0.98
CA GLU A 540 -10.85 -24.53 1.57
C GLU A 540 -12.34 -24.89 1.80
N SER A 541 -13.26 -23.93 1.61
CA SER A 541 -14.71 -24.16 1.71
C SER A 541 -15.38 -24.55 0.39
N VAL A 542 -14.68 -24.46 -0.76
CA VAL A 542 -15.29 -24.60 -2.09
C VAL A 542 -15.19 -26.03 -2.61
N GLY A 543 -15.99 -26.94 -2.05
CA GLY A 543 -16.47 -28.18 -2.67
C GLY A 543 -15.48 -29.28 -3.12
N GLY A 544 -14.17 -29.00 -3.17
CA GLY A 544 -13.16 -29.92 -3.67
C GLY A 544 -12.92 -31.10 -2.73
N LYS A 545 -13.11 -32.32 -3.23
CA LYS A 545 -12.61 -33.53 -2.56
C LYS A 545 -11.09 -33.48 -2.52
N VAL A 546 -10.52 -33.05 -1.39
CA VAL A 546 -9.07 -33.08 -1.17
C VAL A 546 -8.56 -34.51 -1.35
N GLU A 547 -7.78 -34.74 -2.42
CA GLU A 547 -7.11 -36.02 -2.62
C GLU A 547 -6.17 -36.30 -1.44
N LYS A 548 -6.32 -37.49 -0.85
CA LYS A 548 -5.57 -37.91 0.36
C LYS A 548 -4.09 -38.17 0.05
N GLY A 549 -3.33 -37.09 -0.16
CA GLY A 549 -1.89 -37.14 -0.40
C GLY A 549 -1.21 -35.78 -0.61
N LYS A 550 -1.91 -34.76 -1.17
CA LYS A 550 -1.31 -33.45 -1.43
C LYS A 550 -1.42 -32.53 -0.20
N VAL A 551 -0.29 -32.22 0.44
CA VAL A 551 -0.22 -31.24 1.54
C VAL A 551 -0.40 -29.82 0.97
N PRO A 552 -1.35 -29.00 1.47
CA PRO A 552 -1.58 -27.67 0.92
C PRO A 552 -0.41 -26.72 1.22
N ILE A 553 -0.26 -25.68 0.40
CA ILE A 553 0.87 -24.74 0.49
C ILE A 553 0.84 -23.99 1.83
N SER A 554 -0.36 -23.70 2.37
CA SER A 554 -0.59 -23.19 3.73
C SER A 554 0.13 -24.03 4.78
N ASP A 555 -0.15 -25.33 4.84
CA ASP A 555 0.47 -26.25 5.80
C ASP A 555 1.97 -26.45 5.56
N SER A 556 2.44 -26.40 4.31
CA SER A 556 3.88 -26.40 4.01
C SER A 556 4.59 -25.17 4.62
N ILE A 557 3.96 -23.98 4.57
CA ILE A 557 4.46 -22.78 5.24
C ILE A 557 4.38 -22.95 6.77
N ARG A 558 3.26 -23.45 7.32
CA ARG A 558 3.07 -23.67 8.76
C ARG A 558 4.08 -24.65 9.35
N GLU A 559 4.36 -25.77 8.68
CA GLU A 559 5.42 -26.68 9.09
C GLU A 559 6.81 -26.02 9.07
N THR A 560 7.07 -25.16 8.09
CA THR A 560 8.35 -24.45 7.98
C THR A 560 8.48 -23.37 9.06
N LEU A 561 7.39 -22.66 9.39
CA LEU A 561 7.31 -21.77 10.55
C LEU A 561 7.52 -22.53 11.87
N TYR A 562 6.88 -23.68 12.04
CA TYR A 562 7.02 -24.55 13.22
C TYR A 562 8.48 -25.00 13.42
N ARG A 563 9.12 -25.56 12.38
CA ARG A 563 10.55 -25.92 12.41
C ARG A 563 11.43 -24.72 12.76
N TYR A 564 11.19 -23.58 12.09
CA TYR A 564 11.92 -22.34 12.32
C TYR A 564 11.74 -21.78 13.74
N ILE A 565 10.58 -21.95 14.39
CA ILE A 565 10.40 -21.50 15.78
C ILE A 565 11.13 -22.44 16.76
N LEU A 566 11.12 -23.76 16.54
CA LEU A 566 11.75 -24.72 17.45
C LEU A 566 13.30 -24.67 17.43
N GLU A 567 13.93 -24.35 16.29
CA GLU A 567 15.39 -24.16 16.18
C GLU A 567 15.97 -23.23 17.26
N ASP A 568 15.24 -22.17 17.62
CA ASP A 568 15.60 -21.24 18.69
C ASP A 568 14.32 -20.63 19.29
N PHE A 569 13.60 -21.42 20.08
CA PHE A 569 12.38 -20.96 20.75
C PHE A 569 12.64 -19.71 21.62
N ARG A 570 13.83 -19.61 22.25
CA ARG A 570 14.16 -18.51 23.19
C ARG A 570 14.29 -17.17 22.47
N GLY A 571 14.93 -17.11 21.31
CA GLY A 571 15.02 -15.92 20.48
C GLY A 571 13.78 -15.67 19.60
N ARG A 572 13.03 -16.73 19.26
CA ARG A 572 11.91 -16.68 18.30
C ARG A 572 10.52 -16.75 18.94
N VAL A 573 10.39 -16.75 20.27
CA VAL A 573 9.09 -16.79 20.98
C VAL A 573 8.08 -15.74 20.50
N ASN A 574 8.53 -14.52 20.19
CA ASN A 574 7.68 -13.44 19.64
C ASN A 574 7.05 -13.81 18.28
N ILE A 575 7.74 -14.61 17.48
CA ILE A 575 7.28 -15.05 16.16
C ILE A 575 6.18 -16.09 16.33
N GLY A 576 6.37 -17.05 17.25
CA GLY A 576 5.31 -18.01 17.63
C GLY A 576 4.07 -17.32 18.16
N ILE A 577 4.23 -16.37 19.10
CA ILE A 577 3.11 -15.58 19.64
C ILE A 577 2.37 -14.82 18.53
N MET A 578 3.07 -14.15 17.62
CA MET A 578 2.44 -13.41 16.51
C MET A 578 1.72 -14.35 15.53
N TRP A 579 2.30 -15.51 15.21
CA TRP A 579 1.68 -16.51 14.35
C TRP A 579 0.40 -17.07 14.98
N LEU A 580 0.44 -17.48 16.25
CA LEU A 580 -0.71 -18.05 16.96
C LEU A 580 -1.86 -17.04 17.14
N ASN A 581 -1.55 -15.75 17.31
CA ASN A 581 -2.58 -14.71 17.31
C ASN A 581 -3.21 -14.49 15.91
N GLU A 582 -2.45 -14.66 14.82
CA GLU A 582 -2.97 -14.54 13.45
C GLU A 582 -3.77 -15.79 13.03
N GLU A 583 -3.38 -17.01 13.42
CA GLU A 583 -4.20 -18.24 13.21
C GLU A 583 -5.50 -18.18 14.01
N TRP A 584 -5.47 -17.77 15.30
CA TRP A 584 -6.70 -17.61 16.09
C TRP A 584 -7.65 -16.56 15.49
N TYR A 585 -7.11 -15.43 15.04
CA TYR A 585 -7.89 -14.39 14.37
C TYR A 585 -8.52 -14.92 13.07
N ASN A 586 -7.79 -15.74 12.32
CA ASN A 586 -8.27 -16.38 11.10
C ASN A 586 -9.40 -17.38 11.38
N ASP A 587 -9.22 -18.30 12.34
CA ASP A 587 -10.26 -19.26 12.76
C ASP A 587 -11.54 -18.53 13.20
N ARG A 588 -11.43 -17.42 13.96
CA ARG A 588 -12.58 -16.60 14.38
C ARG A 588 -13.25 -15.87 13.21
N MET A 589 -12.49 -15.27 12.29
CA MET A 589 -13.04 -14.66 11.08
C MET A 589 -13.78 -15.68 10.19
N GLN A 590 -13.27 -16.92 10.09
CA GLN A 590 -13.92 -17.98 9.33
C GLN A 590 -15.21 -18.47 10.01
N MET A 591 -15.20 -18.65 11.35
CA MET A 591 -16.43 -18.92 12.12
C MET A 591 -17.50 -17.85 11.87
N GLU A 592 -17.15 -16.56 11.94
CA GLU A 592 -18.10 -15.46 11.73
C GLU A 592 -18.63 -15.42 10.29
N PHE A 593 -17.78 -15.68 9.29
CA PHE A 593 -18.17 -15.71 7.89
C PHE A 593 -19.11 -16.87 7.57
N THR A 594 -18.77 -18.10 7.98
CA THR A 594 -19.64 -19.27 7.81
C THR A 594 -20.96 -19.13 8.59
N ALA A 595 -20.94 -18.50 9.78
CA ALA A 595 -22.17 -18.21 10.52
C ALA A 595 -23.09 -17.19 9.82
N GLN A 596 -22.53 -16.24 9.05
CA GLN A 596 -23.30 -15.29 8.24
C GLN A 596 -23.84 -15.89 6.93
N GLN A 597 -23.31 -17.03 6.47
CA GLN A 597 -23.75 -17.72 5.26
C GLN A 597 -24.71 -18.90 5.50
N ARG A 598 -25.11 -19.16 6.76
CA ARG A 598 -26.07 -20.23 7.08
C ARG A 598 -27.49 -19.88 6.63
N ASN A 599 -27.98 -20.62 5.64
CA ASN A 599 -29.42 -20.84 5.44
C ASN A 599 -29.92 -21.94 6.41
N GLU A 600 -31.23 -22.08 6.57
CA GLU A 600 -31.82 -23.03 7.53
C GLU A 600 -31.80 -24.52 7.07
N GLU A 601 -31.33 -24.80 5.85
CA GLU A 601 -31.41 -26.15 5.22
C GLU A 601 -30.05 -26.83 4.98
N ASP A 602 -28.91 -26.15 5.18
CA ASP A 602 -27.58 -26.70 4.91
C ASP A 602 -26.99 -27.49 6.10
N GLU A 603 -26.39 -28.67 5.82
CA GLU A 603 -25.72 -29.52 6.83
C GLU A 603 -24.54 -28.81 7.53
N GLU A 604 -24.08 -29.35 8.67
CA GLU A 604 -23.05 -28.73 9.52
C GLU A 604 -21.68 -28.58 8.81
N VAL A 605 -21.47 -27.45 8.14
CA VAL A 605 -20.16 -27.05 7.58
C VAL A 605 -19.13 -26.86 8.70
N THR A 606 -18.35 -27.91 8.99
CA THR A 606 -17.32 -27.90 10.02
C THR A 606 -16.07 -27.13 9.55
N VAL A 607 -15.94 -25.87 9.96
CA VAL A 607 -14.75 -25.05 9.74
C VAL A 607 -13.51 -25.72 10.39
N PRO A 608 -12.42 -26.00 9.65
CA PRO A 608 -11.20 -26.57 10.22
C PRO A 608 -10.49 -25.59 11.17
N LEU A 609 -10.42 -25.93 12.46
CA LEU A 609 -9.80 -25.08 13.48
C LEU A 609 -8.30 -25.36 13.58
N HIS A 610 -7.49 -24.40 13.14
CA HIS A 610 -6.04 -24.55 13.04
C HIS A 610 -5.33 -24.23 14.36
N TYR A 611 -5.85 -23.28 15.14
CA TYR A 611 -5.23 -22.78 16.37
C TYR A 611 -4.89 -23.89 17.37
N ASP A 612 -5.88 -24.67 17.82
CA ASP A 612 -5.66 -25.71 18.85
C ASP A 612 -4.65 -26.77 18.38
N HIS A 613 -4.66 -27.15 17.10
CA HIS A 613 -3.67 -28.09 16.56
C HIS A 613 -2.24 -27.51 16.67
N TRP A 614 -2.02 -26.30 16.16
CA TRP A 614 -0.68 -25.71 16.09
C TRP A 614 -0.16 -25.24 17.45
N VAL A 615 -1.03 -24.78 18.37
CA VAL A 615 -0.62 -24.48 19.75
C VAL A 615 -0.14 -25.74 20.48
N LEU A 616 -0.90 -26.84 20.40
CA LEU A 616 -0.54 -28.10 21.04
C LEU A 616 0.71 -28.71 20.41
N ARG A 617 0.83 -28.69 19.07
CA ARG A 617 2.04 -29.15 18.37
C ARG A 617 3.27 -28.32 18.76
N LEU A 618 3.13 -26.99 18.87
CA LEU A 618 4.22 -26.10 19.29
C LEU A 618 4.64 -26.36 20.74
N LEU A 619 3.67 -26.48 21.67
CA LEU A 619 3.91 -26.87 23.06
C LEU A 619 4.67 -28.19 23.14
N ASP A 620 4.16 -29.25 22.52
CA ASP A 620 4.80 -30.57 22.52
C ASP A 620 6.23 -30.53 21.94
N GLY A 621 6.47 -29.64 20.97
CA GLY A 621 7.79 -29.41 20.37
C GLY A 621 8.81 -28.73 21.29
N PHE A 622 8.42 -27.79 22.16
CA PHE A 622 9.37 -27.06 23.03
C PHE A 622 9.35 -27.47 24.52
N LEU A 623 8.24 -28.01 25.05
CA LEU A 623 8.13 -28.43 26.46
C LEU A 623 9.28 -29.34 26.93
N PRO A 624 9.76 -30.34 26.14
CA PRO A 624 10.88 -31.18 26.54
C PRO A 624 12.21 -30.43 26.73
N TYR A 625 12.38 -29.27 26.08
CA TYR A 625 13.62 -28.48 26.03
C TYR A 625 13.61 -27.26 26.96
N LEU A 626 12.57 -27.10 27.79
CA LEU A 626 12.50 -26.06 28.82
C LEU A 626 13.35 -26.42 30.04
N ASP A 627 14.12 -25.46 30.51
CA ASP A 627 14.81 -25.49 31.80
C ASP A 627 14.01 -24.66 32.82
N SER A 628 14.19 -24.95 34.12
CA SER A 628 13.79 -24.09 35.25
C SER A 628 14.03 -22.59 35.01
N ARG A 629 15.14 -22.25 34.34
CA ARG A 629 15.56 -20.88 33.98
C ARG A 629 14.62 -20.18 32.99
N ASP A 630 13.87 -20.92 32.18
CA ASP A 630 12.98 -20.38 31.14
C ASP A 630 11.60 -19.94 31.65
N THR A 631 11.34 -20.06 32.96
CA THR A 631 10.06 -19.70 33.60
C THR A 631 9.48 -18.36 33.12
N LYS A 632 10.31 -17.33 32.93
CA LYS A 632 9.86 -16.02 32.42
C LYS A 632 9.43 -16.04 30.94
N ILE A 633 10.07 -16.86 30.10
CA ILE A 633 9.74 -17.01 28.68
C ILE A 633 8.44 -17.82 28.53
N PHE A 634 8.30 -18.90 29.29
CA PHE A 634 7.13 -19.78 29.25
C PHE A 634 5.86 -19.09 29.79
N ILE A 635 5.95 -18.40 30.94
CA ILE A 635 4.86 -17.55 31.45
C ILE A 635 4.48 -16.50 30.40
N ARG A 636 5.48 -15.83 29.79
CA ARG A 636 5.21 -14.80 28.78
C ARG A 636 4.49 -15.38 27.56
N PHE A 637 4.91 -16.54 27.05
CA PHE A 637 4.21 -17.25 25.97
C PHE A 637 2.75 -17.54 26.35
N LEU A 638 2.51 -18.18 27.50
CA LEU A 638 1.16 -18.49 27.98
C LEU A 638 0.30 -17.23 28.27
N SER A 639 0.92 -16.07 28.52
CA SER A 639 0.24 -14.79 28.74
C SER A 639 -0.06 -13.99 27.46
N GLU A 640 0.60 -14.29 26.34
CA GLU A 640 0.47 -13.57 25.07
C GLU A 640 -0.21 -14.41 23.97
N ILE A 641 -0.47 -15.71 24.18
CA ILE A 641 -1.42 -16.49 23.36
C ILE A 641 -2.87 -16.03 23.61
N PRO A 642 -3.75 -16.01 22.59
CA PRO A 642 -5.09 -15.44 22.70
C PRO A 642 -6.02 -16.28 23.59
N GLU A 643 -6.06 -17.60 23.39
CA GLU A 643 -7.00 -18.51 24.06
C GLU A 643 -6.29 -19.71 24.70
N VAL A 644 -6.73 -20.12 25.90
CA VAL A 644 -6.10 -21.20 26.69
C VAL A 644 -7.14 -22.30 26.90
N THR A 645 -7.06 -23.37 26.13
CA THR A 645 -8.01 -24.49 26.12
C THR A 645 -7.62 -25.59 27.14
N ILE A 646 -8.55 -26.50 27.47
CA ILE A 646 -8.32 -27.59 28.45
C ILE A 646 -7.14 -28.50 28.03
N PRO A 647 -6.95 -28.85 26.75
CA PRO A 647 -5.75 -29.58 26.31
C PRO A 647 -4.44 -28.86 26.67
N ILE A 648 -4.39 -27.52 26.56
CA ILE A 648 -3.21 -26.72 26.91
C ILE A 648 -2.92 -26.82 28.41
N THR A 649 -3.92 -26.65 29.28
CA THR A 649 -3.69 -26.76 30.74
C THR A 649 -3.23 -28.16 31.16
N LYS A 650 -3.71 -29.22 30.48
CA LYS A 650 -3.21 -30.59 30.67
C LYS A 650 -1.75 -30.77 30.21
N ARG A 651 -1.32 -30.13 29.11
CA ARG A 651 0.11 -30.14 28.72
C ARG A 651 0.98 -29.36 29.72
N VAL A 652 0.52 -28.23 30.24
CA VAL A 652 1.22 -27.50 31.32
C VAL A 652 1.33 -28.37 32.58
N ALA A 653 0.22 -28.98 33.02
CA ALA A 653 0.22 -29.91 34.17
C ALA A 653 1.21 -31.07 34.01
N SER A 654 1.41 -31.58 32.79
CA SER A 654 2.36 -32.66 32.52
C SER A 654 3.83 -32.32 32.82
N LEU A 655 4.20 -31.04 32.93
CA LEU A 655 5.52 -30.61 33.40
C LEU A 655 5.77 -30.96 34.89
N ALA A 656 4.73 -31.15 35.70
CA ALA A 656 4.88 -31.54 37.11
C ALA A 656 5.36 -32.99 37.30
N LYS A 657 5.51 -33.77 36.21
CA LYS A 657 6.15 -35.09 36.23
C LYS A 657 7.65 -35.04 36.54
N ASP A 658 8.31 -33.94 36.21
CA ASP A 658 9.74 -33.74 36.47
C ASP A 658 9.91 -32.84 37.71
N PRO A 659 10.54 -33.32 38.81
CA PRO A 659 10.76 -32.55 40.04
C PRO A 659 11.26 -31.11 39.83
N GLU A 660 12.27 -30.93 38.98
CA GLU A 660 12.88 -29.62 38.69
C GLU A 660 11.93 -28.65 37.97
N ARG A 661 10.84 -29.15 37.35
CA ARG A 661 9.85 -28.39 36.58
C ARG A 661 8.52 -28.20 37.33
N VAL A 662 8.33 -28.78 38.51
CA VAL A 662 7.13 -28.56 39.35
C VAL A 662 6.90 -27.07 39.64
N ASN A 663 7.94 -26.32 40.01
CA ASN A 663 7.83 -24.88 40.27
C ASN A 663 7.49 -24.08 38.99
N LEU A 664 8.08 -24.45 37.84
CA LEU A 664 7.76 -23.88 36.52
C LEU A 664 6.26 -24.05 36.19
N CYS A 665 5.72 -25.24 36.42
CA CYS A 665 4.29 -25.53 36.24
C CYS A 665 3.40 -24.67 37.15
N ILE A 666 3.66 -24.68 38.46
CA ILE A 666 2.81 -23.98 39.45
C ILE A 666 2.84 -22.46 39.25
N GLN A 667 4.00 -21.86 38.97
CA GLN A 667 4.09 -20.42 38.69
C GLN A 667 3.34 -20.03 37.40
N SER A 668 3.33 -20.92 36.40
CA SER A 668 2.62 -20.68 35.14
C SER A 668 1.09 -20.76 35.31
N LEU A 669 0.60 -21.77 36.02
CA LEU A 669 -0.82 -21.89 36.38
C LEU A 669 -1.28 -20.72 37.27
N LEU A 670 -0.47 -20.32 38.26
CA LEU A 670 -0.75 -19.16 39.12
C LEU A 670 -0.88 -17.86 38.31
N TYR A 671 0.02 -17.62 37.36
CA TYR A 671 -0.03 -16.43 36.52
C TYR A 671 -1.33 -16.39 35.70
N LEU A 672 -1.76 -17.52 35.12
CA LEU A 672 -3.03 -17.62 34.40
C LEU A 672 -4.24 -17.38 35.32
N ILE A 673 -4.27 -17.98 36.52
CA ILE A 673 -5.32 -17.76 37.54
C ILE A 673 -5.45 -16.27 37.91
N MET A 674 -4.32 -15.54 37.99
CA MET A 674 -4.31 -14.12 38.31
C MET A 674 -4.69 -13.21 37.14
N PHE A 675 -4.12 -13.42 35.94
CA PHE A 675 -4.17 -12.46 34.83
C PHE A 675 -5.03 -12.89 33.62
N ARG A 676 -5.60 -14.10 33.62
CA ARG A 676 -6.56 -14.58 32.61
C ARG A 676 -7.85 -15.09 33.28
N PRO A 677 -8.79 -14.19 33.64
CA PRO A 677 -10.06 -14.57 34.27
C PRO A 677 -10.84 -15.71 33.59
N PRO A 678 -11.02 -15.79 32.25
CA PRO A 678 -11.77 -16.90 31.63
C PRO A 678 -11.06 -18.25 31.74
N ALA A 679 -9.73 -18.29 31.85
CA ALA A 679 -8.98 -19.53 32.02
C ALA A 679 -8.90 -20.00 33.50
N ARG A 680 -9.41 -19.21 34.45
CA ARG A 680 -9.19 -19.41 35.90
C ARG A 680 -9.65 -20.78 36.38
N GLU A 681 -10.91 -21.17 36.14
CA GLU A 681 -11.44 -22.45 36.64
C GLU A 681 -10.74 -23.66 36.00
N MET A 682 -10.35 -23.54 34.73
CA MET A 682 -9.60 -24.59 34.01
C MET A 682 -8.17 -24.74 34.55
N CYS A 683 -7.54 -23.64 34.97
CA CYS A 683 -6.23 -23.66 35.62
C CYS A 683 -6.31 -24.10 37.09
N LEU A 684 -7.41 -23.80 37.80
CA LEU A 684 -7.66 -24.28 39.16
C LEU A 684 -7.92 -25.80 39.18
N ASN A 685 -8.73 -26.31 38.26
CA ASN A 685 -8.95 -27.76 38.11
C ASN A 685 -7.63 -28.49 37.78
N ALA A 686 -6.79 -27.92 36.90
CA ALA A 686 -5.47 -28.47 36.61
C ALA A 686 -4.48 -28.35 37.80
N LEU A 687 -4.67 -27.37 38.69
CA LEU A 687 -3.85 -27.22 39.90
C LEU A 687 -4.28 -28.20 41.01
N GLU A 688 -5.58 -28.55 41.11
CA GLU A 688 -6.07 -29.65 41.96
C GLU A 688 -5.54 -31.01 41.46
N ASP A 689 -5.65 -31.30 40.15
CA ASP A 689 -5.11 -32.50 39.51
C ASP A 689 -3.59 -32.68 39.78
N VAL A 690 -2.82 -31.60 39.70
CA VAL A 690 -1.39 -31.58 40.05
C VAL A 690 -1.13 -31.77 41.56
N TYR A 691 -1.95 -31.16 42.42
CA TYR A 691 -1.82 -31.26 43.89
C TYR A 691 -2.06 -32.68 44.42
N ASP A 692 -3.09 -33.34 43.87
CA ASP A 692 -3.43 -34.71 44.24
C ASP A 692 -2.39 -35.71 43.68
N THR A 693 -1.95 -35.51 42.43
CA THR A 693 -1.04 -36.43 41.72
C THR A 693 0.43 -36.34 42.16
N TYR A 694 0.95 -35.14 42.48
CA TYR A 694 2.40 -34.92 42.69
C TYR A 694 2.72 -34.39 44.09
N GLU A 695 3.37 -35.22 44.91
CA GLU A 695 3.63 -34.90 46.33
C GLU A 695 4.48 -33.63 46.53
N GLU A 696 5.49 -33.42 45.68
CA GLU A 696 6.38 -32.25 45.72
C GLU A 696 5.66 -30.93 45.37
N SER A 697 4.50 -31.00 44.69
CA SER A 697 3.71 -29.81 44.35
C SER A 697 2.96 -29.25 45.56
N ARG A 698 2.58 -30.11 46.51
CA ARG A 698 1.67 -29.81 47.63
C ARG A 698 2.04 -28.58 48.47
N PRO A 699 3.30 -28.32 48.88
CA PRO A 699 3.64 -27.14 49.71
C PRO A 699 3.55 -25.80 48.97
N LEU A 700 3.50 -25.80 47.63
CA LEU A 700 3.31 -24.61 46.79
C LEU A 700 1.86 -24.52 46.29
N ALA A 701 1.33 -25.58 45.68
CA ALA A 701 -0.03 -25.63 45.16
C ALA A 701 -1.08 -25.49 46.28
N GLY A 702 -0.89 -26.14 47.44
CA GLY A 702 -1.82 -26.06 48.57
C GLY A 702 -2.01 -24.64 49.13
N LYS A 703 -0.94 -23.83 49.14
CA LYS A 703 -1.01 -22.40 49.55
C LYS A 703 -1.80 -21.54 48.57
N LEU A 704 -1.91 -21.97 47.31
CA LEU A 704 -2.65 -21.27 46.27
C LEU A 704 -4.10 -21.74 46.22
N LEU A 705 -4.34 -23.06 46.34
CA LEU A 705 -5.68 -23.63 46.47
C LEU A 705 -6.39 -23.05 47.71
N ALA A 706 -5.74 -23.02 48.88
CA ALA A 706 -6.30 -22.38 50.09
C ALA A 706 -6.64 -20.88 49.92
N LYS A 707 -6.07 -20.20 48.92
CA LYS A 707 -6.34 -18.78 48.61
C LYS A 707 -7.45 -18.58 47.57
N TRP A 708 -7.56 -19.47 46.59
CA TRP A 708 -8.46 -19.30 45.43
C TRP A 708 -9.67 -20.26 45.42
N ARG A 709 -9.56 -21.40 46.11
CA ARG A 709 -10.66 -22.33 46.42
C ARG A 709 -10.51 -22.82 47.88
N PRO A 710 -10.87 -22.00 48.88
CA PRO A 710 -11.00 -22.46 50.25
C PRO A 710 -12.17 -23.46 50.35
N LYS A 711 -11.90 -24.74 50.09
CA LYS A 711 -12.79 -25.83 50.52
C LYS A 711 -12.77 -25.83 52.06
N ASN A 712 -13.93 -25.88 52.70
CA ASN A 712 -14.01 -25.97 54.16
C ASN A 712 -13.29 -27.25 54.60
N THR A 713 -12.31 -27.12 55.51
CA THR A 713 -11.61 -28.27 56.10
C THR A 713 -12.45 -28.87 57.23
N ASP A 714 -13.64 -29.36 56.89
CA ASP A 714 -14.41 -30.29 57.70
C ASP A 714 -14.62 -31.56 56.89
N GLU A 715 -14.04 -32.65 57.40
CA GLU A 715 -14.15 -34.03 56.90
C GLU A 715 -13.41 -34.35 55.57
N PRO A 716 -12.81 -35.56 55.44
CA PRO A 716 -12.97 -36.75 56.27
C PRO A 716 -11.87 -36.97 57.33
N GLN A 717 -12.22 -36.78 58.60
CA GLN A 717 -11.57 -37.46 59.73
C GLN A 717 -12.57 -38.20 60.65
N GLN A 718 -13.88 -38.02 60.51
CA GLN A 718 -14.86 -38.61 61.43
C GLN A 718 -15.06 -40.14 61.30
N GLN A 719 -14.52 -40.79 60.26
CA GLN A 719 -14.61 -42.25 60.11
C GLN A 719 -13.68 -43.06 61.03
N GLN A 720 -13.01 -42.43 62.00
CA GLN A 720 -12.27 -43.12 63.07
C GLN A 720 -12.65 -42.70 64.51
N GLN A 721 -13.73 -41.94 64.72
CA GLN A 721 -14.21 -41.56 66.06
C GLN A 721 -15.73 -41.72 66.29
N GLN A 722 -16.39 -42.59 65.51
CA GLN A 722 -17.81 -42.97 65.73
C GLN A 722 -17.98 -44.43 66.20
N GLN A 723 -17.06 -44.91 67.05
CA GLN A 723 -17.31 -46.02 67.98
C GLN A 723 -16.90 -45.58 69.39
N GLU A 724 -17.66 -46.04 70.39
CA GLU A 724 -17.57 -45.69 71.82
C GLU A 724 -17.94 -44.23 72.18
N GLY A 725 -19.21 -44.01 72.61
CA GLY A 725 -19.68 -42.67 73.00
C GLY A 725 -21.14 -42.53 73.50
N GLN A 726 -21.80 -43.59 73.97
CA GLN A 726 -23.19 -43.49 74.45
C GLN A 726 -23.30 -43.05 75.92
N GLN A 727 -23.92 -41.87 76.12
CA GLN A 727 -24.81 -41.47 77.23
C GLN A 727 -24.56 -42.03 78.65
N THR A 728 -24.14 -41.17 79.60
CA THR A 728 -24.96 -40.77 80.78
C THR A 728 -24.27 -39.66 81.62
N PRO A 729 -25.01 -38.84 82.41
CA PRO A 729 -24.43 -37.75 83.20
C PRO A 729 -24.56 -37.92 84.74
N THR A 730 -23.48 -37.68 85.49
CA THR A 730 -23.52 -37.39 86.95
C THR A 730 -22.34 -36.50 87.38
N GLN A 731 -22.48 -35.77 88.49
CA GLN A 731 -21.43 -34.93 89.12
C GLN A 731 -20.71 -35.67 90.29
N PRO A 732 -19.94 -35.02 91.20
CA PRO A 732 -18.46 -34.91 91.19
C PRO A 732 -17.88 -35.44 92.54
N PRO A 733 -16.84 -34.88 93.18
CA PRO A 733 -15.51 -34.35 92.77
C PRO A 733 -14.33 -35.16 93.44
N GLN A 734 -13.06 -34.71 93.32
CA GLN A 734 -12.06 -34.48 94.41
C GLN A 734 -10.56 -34.58 94.01
N SER A 735 -9.72 -33.75 94.69
CA SER A 735 -8.23 -33.73 94.91
C SER A 735 -7.26 -34.60 94.07
N GLN A 736 -6.15 -34.07 93.48
CA GLN A 736 -4.93 -33.45 94.08
C GLN A 736 -4.06 -34.43 94.91
N PRO A 737 -2.69 -34.37 94.91
CA PRO A 737 -1.76 -33.22 94.74
C PRO A 737 -1.01 -33.16 93.37
N GLN A 738 -0.40 -32.06 92.88
CA GLN A 738 0.66 -31.15 93.41
C GLN A 738 2.06 -31.84 93.40
N GLN A 739 3.07 -31.47 92.60
CA GLN A 739 4.03 -30.33 92.65
C GLN A 739 5.04 -30.47 91.44
N HIS A 740 5.94 -29.54 91.02
CA HIS A 740 6.34 -28.19 91.46
C HIS A 740 7.04 -27.36 90.33
N ALA A 741 6.78 -26.03 90.29
CA ALA A 741 7.72 -24.91 89.96
C ALA A 741 8.38 -24.82 88.55
N ILE A 742 8.87 -23.67 88.04
CA ILE A 742 9.33 -22.39 88.65
C ILE A 742 8.74 -21.12 87.94
N LEU A 743 8.75 -20.01 88.70
CA LEU A 743 8.49 -18.57 88.42
C LEU A 743 8.77 -18.05 86.98
N ALA A 744 8.15 -16.96 86.46
CA ALA A 744 7.05 -16.04 86.86
C ALA A 744 6.65 -15.19 85.59
N SER A 745 5.93 -14.04 85.52
CA SER A 745 5.62 -12.89 86.42
C SER A 745 4.29 -12.16 86.05
N ARG A 746 4.23 -10.82 86.18
CA ARG A 746 3.10 -9.87 85.95
C ARG A 746 3.70 -8.47 85.57
N PRO A 747 2.95 -7.38 85.23
CA PRO A 747 1.49 -7.14 85.31
C PRO A 747 0.83 -6.51 84.04
N ILE A 748 -0.37 -5.96 84.21
CA ILE A 748 -1.29 -5.29 83.25
C ILE A 748 -1.35 -3.77 83.57
N ALA A 749 -1.59 -2.86 82.60
CA ALA A 749 -2.33 -1.60 82.79
C ALA A 749 -2.56 -0.79 81.47
N SER A 750 -3.45 0.21 81.54
CA SER A 750 -3.95 1.09 80.45
C SER A 750 -3.69 2.59 80.73
N SER A 751 -4.24 3.50 79.88
CA SER A 751 -4.39 4.97 80.07
C SER A 751 -3.10 5.83 79.97
N GLU A 752 -3.09 7.15 79.65
CA GLU A 752 -4.09 8.05 79.02
C GLU A 752 -3.44 9.38 78.56
N SER A 753 -4.08 10.09 77.62
CA SER A 753 -4.11 11.57 77.48
C SER A 753 -2.90 12.40 76.95
N ASN A 754 -3.26 13.61 76.46
CA ASN A 754 -2.55 14.90 76.41
C ASN A 754 -1.50 15.27 75.33
N THR A 755 -1.91 16.28 74.55
CA THR A 755 -1.17 17.33 73.80
C THR A 755 -0.75 18.50 74.74
N PRO A 756 -0.30 19.73 74.32
CA PRO A 756 0.16 20.31 73.02
C PRO A 756 1.47 21.18 73.14
N LEU A 757 1.76 22.08 72.16
CA LEU A 757 2.69 23.26 72.18
C LEU A 757 4.21 22.94 72.12
N THR A 758 5.19 23.76 71.66
CA THR A 758 5.38 25.08 70.93
C THR A 758 6.82 25.06 70.31
N ASN A 759 7.40 25.98 69.51
CA ASN A 759 7.17 27.39 69.09
C ASN A 759 7.43 27.52 67.54
N GLY A 760 7.86 28.58 66.81
CA GLY A 760 8.47 29.93 67.02
C GLY A 760 9.98 29.92 66.69
N THR A 761 10.56 30.64 65.70
CA THR A 761 10.45 32.04 65.21
C THR A 761 10.45 32.18 63.66
N GLU A 762 9.85 33.20 63.01
CA GLU A 762 10.34 34.57 62.60
C GLU A 762 11.58 34.56 61.65
N GLU A 763 11.73 35.41 60.60
CA GLU A 763 10.93 36.55 60.09
C GLU A 763 11.23 36.90 58.59
N SER A 764 10.49 37.89 58.04
CA SER A 764 10.82 38.79 56.90
C SER A 764 10.59 38.40 55.41
N ASN A 765 10.23 39.43 54.63
CA ASN A 765 9.92 39.55 53.18
C ASN A 765 11.21 39.96 52.37
N PRO A 766 11.26 40.12 51.02
CA PRO A 766 10.19 40.48 50.07
C PRO A 766 10.25 39.84 48.64
N THR A 767 9.49 40.44 47.70
CA THR A 767 9.30 40.15 46.25
C THR A 767 10.51 40.49 45.33
N PRO A 768 10.51 40.10 44.02
CA PRO A 768 11.74 39.81 43.26
C PRO A 768 12.29 40.90 42.31
N PRO A 769 13.56 40.77 41.86
CA PRO A 769 14.18 41.59 40.81
C PRO A 769 14.03 41.03 39.37
N PRO A 770 14.25 41.85 38.31
CA PRO A 770 14.09 41.50 36.89
C PRO A 770 15.34 40.86 36.23
N PRO A 771 15.22 40.30 34.99
CA PRO A 771 16.35 39.66 34.29
C PRO A 771 17.41 40.65 33.75
N PRO A 772 18.68 40.22 33.61
CA PRO A 772 19.78 41.06 33.17
C PRO A 772 19.81 41.29 31.65
N GLN A 773 20.29 42.47 31.24
CA GLN A 773 20.60 42.82 29.86
C GLN A 773 22.07 42.50 29.53
N GLN A 774 22.38 42.30 28.25
CA GLN A 774 23.72 42.54 27.69
C GLN A 774 23.62 43.50 26.49
N GLN A 775 24.61 44.38 26.36
CA GLN A 775 24.73 45.39 25.30
C GLN A 775 25.91 45.01 24.35
N PRO A 776 26.45 45.87 23.46
CA PRO A 776 26.12 45.79 22.04
C PRO A 776 27.39 45.81 21.13
N GLN A 777 27.23 46.32 19.89
CA GLN A 777 28.24 46.69 18.85
C GLN A 777 28.32 45.75 17.63
N PRO A 778 28.68 46.27 16.43
CA PRO A 778 28.22 47.55 15.86
C PRO A 778 27.86 47.46 14.35
N ASP A 779 27.32 48.54 13.77
CA ASP A 779 27.09 48.68 12.32
C ASP A 779 28.37 48.83 11.48
N ALA A 780 28.40 48.21 10.28
CA ALA A 780 29.22 48.64 9.14
C ALA A 780 28.73 48.04 7.80
N THR A 781 27.94 48.81 7.06
CA THR A 781 27.67 48.63 5.61
C THR A 781 28.65 49.50 4.78
N PRO A 782 28.64 49.47 3.43
CA PRO A 782 28.50 48.37 2.46
C PRO A 782 29.65 48.37 1.43
N ALA A 783 29.74 47.37 0.53
CA ALA A 783 30.38 47.53 -0.79
C ALA A 783 29.99 46.44 -1.81
N THR A 784 29.95 46.83 -3.08
CA THR A 784 29.78 46.00 -4.28
C THR A 784 30.96 45.06 -4.57
N THR A 785 30.69 43.84 -5.03
CA THR A 785 31.12 43.35 -6.36
C THR A 785 30.23 42.21 -6.84
#